data_AF-A0A956SC91-F1
#
_entry.id   AF-A0A956SC91-F1
#
_cell.length_a   1.000
_cell.length_b   1.000
_cell.length_c   1.000
_cell.angle_alpha   90.00
_cell.angle_beta   90.00
_cell.angle_gamma   90.00
#
_symmetry.space_group_name_H-M   'P 1'
#
loop_
_entity.id
_entity.type
_entity.pdbx_description
1 polymer ?
#
loop_
_entity_poly.entity_id
_entity_poly.type
_entity_poly.pdbx_seq_one_letter_code
_entity_poly.pdbx_strand_id
1 'polypeptide(L)'
;MTSPAEGETPGRREIAFVFAVALAVAVALFPRALFGGATFFHYDTWLQNLTFRAWWFEQLRAGHFATWCPGMFAGYPLFAETQTGPLYPPVFVLFSLLPATLAFSWSVALHLVLGGAGAYLLARRFGAAPAAAALAGVAFESSGFLVTHVVHFNLLIGAAWMPWIPWLVTRTFDGSRAAPIALAAVLAGLLLGAHPYATLMALALAAWTFVHRAGRSPAAWTGGASAILAAGLLAVALAAVQVLPTREFLPQTTRGEAVSWDFLTFGSWEPWRIVTLVAPDRVGTPVDDTFWGGPDWSHFAETCAYVGTATLALAAVALVLVPSRATWPAILAAISFVLMLGRFTPAYRVLTWLPLFQSTRLPSRFALPFTLALAILAAIGLDALIRESDPRRRRRALLVGGILIVGLGALAWMAGAPPRSPGEMAGVGRMWSQRIATLSAQAAAVDARIVVTTIVSLLSLLPFAVRRRPGALLAAIPVVVVAIELISWGRTFNPVVPAPFVTDAPPAVAALPDVAPRPRIFRQGVDEMWERGPAGARTDLVTPGWRGHERTYESGAWTLPPNSQLLYDVDSGEGFTSLLPLDWLDWMGLARQPGATPRPDLSEAQADLLAIDAVVSTGSGIGGEGWETRALPGDVYLSRNLDPLPRVRLARSWRTQPLA
;
A
#
# COMPACT_ATOMS: atom_id res chain seq x y z
N MET A 1 7.28 34.34 -24.82
CA MET A 1 7.36 33.08 -24.03
C MET A 1 6.79 31.97 -24.88
N THR A 2 7.64 31.16 -25.49
CA THR A 2 7.22 30.02 -26.32
C THR A 2 6.57 28.95 -25.44
N SER A 3 5.38 28.51 -25.82
CA SER A 3 4.70 27.36 -25.21
C SER A 3 5.67 26.17 -25.19
N PRO A 4 5.87 25.48 -24.06
CA PRO A 4 6.63 24.24 -24.07
C PRO A 4 5.93 23.28 -25.04
N ALA A 5 6.68 22.78 -26.03
CA ALA A 5 6.19 21.89 -27.07
C ALA A 5 5.35 20.77 -26.46
N GLU A 6 4.03 20.81 -26.71
CA GLU A 6 3.10 19.80 -26.21
C GLU A 6 3.44 18.47 -26.87
N GLY A 7 3.65 17.43 -26.06
CA GLY A 7 4.08 16.12 -26.56
C GLY A 7 3.01 15.46 -27.41
N GLU A 8 3.44 14.88 -28.54
CA GLU A 8 2.58 14.16 -29.48
C GLU A 8 1.86 13.00 -28.78
N THR A 9 0.57 12.83 -29.11
CA THR A 9 -0.26 11.76 -28.54
C THR A 9 0.29 10.39 -28.96
N PRO A 10 0.56 9.46 -28.01
CA PRO A 10 1.03 8.11 -28.33
C PRO A 10 0.12 7.38 -29.32
N GLY A 11 0.71 6.72 -30.31
CA GLY A 11 -0.01 5.83 -31.22
C GLY A 11 -0.38 4.50 -30.56
N ARG A 12 -1.32 3.75 -31.15
CA ARG A 12 -1.81 2.46 -30.58
C ARG A 12 -0.68 1.44 -30.32
N ARG A 13 0.29 1.34 -31.22
CA ARG A 13 1.44 0.41 -31.08
C ARG A 13 2.32 0.77 -29.89
N GLU A 14 2.53 2.06 -29.66
CA GLU A 14 3.30 2.55 -28.53
C GLU A 14 2.58 2.27 -27.21
N ILE A 15 1.28 2.53 -27.15
CA ILE A 15 0.46 2.21 -25.98
C ILE A 15 0.58 0.72 -25.64
N ALA A 16 0.36 -0.16 -26.62
CA ALA A 16 0.48 -1.61 -26.42
C ALA A 16 1.88 -2.02 -25.92
N PHE A 17 2.93 -1.43 -26.50
CA PHE A 17 4.31 -1.68 -26.07
C PHE A 17 4.56 -1.26 -24.61
N VAL A 18 4.04 -0.11 -24.19
CA VAL A 18 4.21 0.39 -22.81
C VAL A 18 3.50 -0.50 -21.80
N PHE A 19 2.28 -0.93 -22.10
CA PHE A 19 1.57 -1.91 -21.26
C PHE A 19 2.32 -3.25 -21.18
N ALA A 20 2.93 -3.70 -22.27
CA ALA A 20 3.74 -4.91 -22.27
C ALA A 20 5.03 -4.77 -21.44
N VAL A 21 5.71 -3.62 -21.50
CA VAL A 21 6.89 -3.34 -20.68
C VAL A 21 6.53 -3.29 -19.20
N ALA A 22 5.45 -2.57 -18.86
CA ALA A 22 4.97 -2.51 -17.48
C ALA A 22 4.59 -3.91 -16.98
N LEU A 23 3.87 -4.70 -17.78
CA LEU A 23 3.57 -6.09 -17.43
C LEU A 23 4.81 -6.93 -17.20
N ALA A 24 5.86 -6.77 -18.02
CA ALA A 24 7.13 -7.47 -17.81
C ALA A 24 7.81 -7.07 -16.48
N VAL A 25 7.71 -5.81 -16.07
CA VAL A 25 8.22 -5.32 -14.77
C VAL A 25 7.42 -5.93 -13.62
N ALA A 26 6.09 -5.90 -13.66
CA ALA A 26 5.24 -6.52 -12.65
C ALA A 26 5.48 -8.04 -12.53
N VAL A 27 5.66 -8.73 -13.66
CA VAL A 27 6.02 -10.15 -13.70
C VAL A 27 7.40 -10.41 -13.09
N ALA A 28 8.38 -9.56 -13.36
CA ALA A 28 9.72 -9.68 -12.80
C ALA A 28 9.74 -9.44 -11.28
N LEU A 29 8.84 -8.60 -10.75
CA LEU A 29 8.68 -8.36 -9.32
C LEU A 29 8.06 -9.57 -8.60
N PHE A 30 7.00 -10.16 -9.17
CA PHE A 30 6.18 -11.17 -8.47
C PHE A 30 5.93 -12.46 -9.26
N PRO A 31 6.98 -13.13 -9.80
CA PRO A 31 6.78 -14.30 -10.65
C PRO A 31 6.10 -15.46 -9.91
N ARG A 32 6.42 -15.65 -8.61
CA ARG A 32 5.86 -16.72 -7.79
C ARG A 32 4.38 -16.51 -7.45
N ALA A 33 3.93 -15.27 -7.27
CA ALA A 33 2.53 -14.96 -6.98
C ALA A 33 1.64 -15.09 -8.23
N LEU A 34 2.18 -14.77 -9.41
CA LEU A 34 1.40 -14.72 -10.66
C LEU A 34 1.28 -16.08 -11.36
N PHE A 35 2.33 -16.90 -11.28
CA PHE A 35 2.42 -18.17 -12.02
C PHE A 35 2.69 -19.39 -11.13
N GLY A 36 3.07 -19.18 -9.87
CA GLY A 36 3.22 -20.25 -8.89
C GLY A 36 1.95 -20.39 -8.06
N GLY A 37 1.68 -21.57 -7.53
CA GLY A 37 0.58 -21.79 -6.57
C GLY A 37 0.86 -21.14 -5.22
N ALA A 38 1.14 -19.84 -5.19
CA ALA A 38 1.49 -19.05 -4.01
C ALA A 38 0.72 -17.72 -4.01
N THR A 39 0.56 -17.13 -2.82
CA THR A 39 -0.21 -15.90 -2.62
C THR A 39 0.47 -14.99 -1.61
N PHE A 40 0.20 -13.69 -1.73
CA PHE A 40 0.51 -12.73 -0.69
C PHE A 40 -0.34 -13.04 0.56
N PHE A 41 0.26 -12.90 1.75
CA PHE A 41 -0.37 -13.31 3.02
C PHE A 41 -0.14 -12.32 4.16
N HIS A 42 0.72 -11.32 3.97
CA HIS A 42 1.18 -10.50 5.08
C HIS A 42 0.09 -9.52 5.56
N TYR A 43 -0.18 -9.52 6.87
CA TYR A 43 -1.01 -8.55 7.60
C TYR A 43 -2.34 -8.23 6.90
N ASP A 44 -2.63 -6.95 6.63
CA ASP A 44 -3.84 -6.44 5.97
C ASP A 44 -4.17 -7.16 4.66
N THR A 45 -3.19 -7.77 3.99
CA THR A 45 -3.45 -8.64 2.84
C THR A 45 -4.41 -9.75 3.24
N TRP A 46 -4.06 -10.49 4.28
CA TRP A 46 -4.83 -11.65 4.71
C TRP A 46 -5.95 -11.29 5.69
N LEU A 47 -5.74 -10.32 6.58
CA LEU A 47 -6.77 -9.96 7.57
C LEU A 47 -7.96 -9.23 6.96
N GLN A 48 -7.78 -8.55 5.82
CA GLN A 48 -8.83 -7.70 5.25
C GLN A 48 -8.91 -7.84 3.73
N ASN A 49 -7.86 -7.48 3.00
CA ASN A 49 -7.97 -7.23 1.56
C ASN A 49 -8.33 -8.48 0.74
N LEU A 50 -7.62 -9.59 0.96
CA LEU A 50 -7.90 -10.89 0.34
C LEU A 50 -9.17 -11.49 0.93
N THR A 51 -9.28 -11.54 2.26
CA THR A 51 -10.36 -12.25 2.96
C THR A 51 -11.73 -11.64 2.73
N PHE A 52 -11.89 -10.31 2.84
CA PHE A 52 -13.17 -9.66 2.59
C PHE A 52 -13.63 -9.86 1.14
N ARG A 53 -12.71 -9.76 0.18
CA ARG A 53 -13.02 -10.00 -1.24
C ARG A 53 -13.33 -11.46 -1.51
N ALA A 54 -12.52 -12.38 -1.00
CA ALA A 54 -12.74 -13.81 -1.15
C ALA A 54 -14.15 -14.18 -0.69
N TRP A 55 -14.51 -13.79 0.55
CA TRP A 55 -15.82 -14.04 1.12
C TRP A 55 -16.94 -13.36 0.30
N TRP A 56 -16.83 -12.06 0.00
CA TRP A 56 -17.90 -11.33 -0.69
C TRP A 56 -18.18 -11.89 -2.10
N PHE A 57 -17.15 -12.22 -2.87
CA PHE A 57 -17.32 -12.83 -4.19
C PHE A 57 -17.79 -14.28 -4.12
N GLU A 58 -17.49 -15.01 -3.06
CA GLU A 58 -18.07 -16.33 -2.81
C GLU A 58 -19.58 -16.23 -2.56
N GLN A 59 -20.03 -15.21 -1.80
CA GLN A 59 -21.44 -14.93 -1.59
C GLN A 59 -22.14 -14.49 -2.89
N LEU A 60 -21.48 -13.66 -3.70
CA LEU A 60 -22.01 -13.26 -5.00
C LEU A 60 -22.20 -14.48 -5.92
N ARG A 61 -21.24 -15.40 -5.97
CA ARG A 61 -21.35 -16.66 -6.74
C ARG A 61 -22.48 -17.56 -6.23
N ALA A 62 -22.79 -17.50 -4.94
CA ALA A 62 -23.95 -18.18 -4.35
C ALA A 62 -25.29 -17.47 -4.64
N GLY A 63 -25.30 -16.39 -5.42
CA GLY A 63 -26.51 -15.63 -5.76
C GLY A 63 -26.88 -14.57 -4.72
N HIS A 64 -26.00 -14.27 -3.77
CA HIS A 64 -26.26 -13.33 -2.69
C HIS A 64 -25.45 -12.06 -2.85
N PHE A 65 -26.15 -10.94 -3.06
CA PHE A 65 -25.56 -9.62 -2.92
C PHE A 65 -25.39 -9.31 -1.42
N ALA A 66 -24.25 -9.70 -0.85
CA ALA A 66 -24.01 -9.63 0.58
C ALA A 66 -23.80 -8.18 1.05
N THR A 67 -24.85 -7.57 1.59
CA THR A 67 -24.77 -6.29 2.31
C THR A 67 -24.33 -6.47 3.76
N TRP A 68 -24.56 -7.66 4.32
CA TRP A 68 -24.31 -8.02 5.72
C TRP A 68 -23.43 -9.28 5.83
N CYS A 69 -22.42 -9.22 6.69
CA CYS A 69 -21.50 -10.30 7.03
C CYS A 69 -21.76 -10.78 8.46
N PRO A 70 -22.26 -12.01 8.68
CA PRO A 70 -22.49 -12.55 10.02
C PRO A 70 -21.18 -12.95 10.74
N GLY A 71 -20.10 -13.16 9.99
CA GLY A 71 -18.84 -13.71 10.51
C GLY A 71 -17.88 -12.70 11.11
N MET A 72 -18.32 -11.46 11.34
CA MET A 72 -17.56 -10.42 12.03
C MET A 72 -18.45 -9.70 13.04
N PHE A 73 -17.96 -9.47 14.25
CA PHE A 73 -18.62 -8.70 15.30
C PHE A 73 -20.06 -9.16 15.61
N ALA A 74 -20.36 -10.45 15.44
CA ALA A 74 -21.71 -11.04 15.47
C ALA A 74 -22.71 -10.44 14.45
N GLY A 75 -22.19 -9.77 13.42
CA GLY A 75 -22.93 -9.10 12.37
C GLY A 75 -22.28 -7.77 11.99
N TYR A 76 -21.93 -7.60 10.72
CA TYR A 76 -21.20 -6.42 10.24
C TYR A 76 -21.64 -6.01 8.83
N PRO A 77 -21.87 -4.71 8.54
CA PRO A 77 -22.24 -4.25 7.20
C PRO A 77 -21.02 -4.19 6.27
N LEU A 78 -20.44 -5.35 5.92
CA LEU A 78 -19.19 -5.44 5.15
C LEU A 78 -19.24 -4.71 3.80
N PHE A 79 -20.41 -4.59 3.18
CA PHE A 79 -20.55 -3.82 1.94
C PHE A 79 -20.40 -2.30 2.14
N ALA A 80 -20.78 -1.78 3.30
CA ALA A 80 -20.54 -0.40 3.69
C ALA A 80 -19.08 -0.16 4.10
N GLU A 81 -18.34 -1.23 4.40
CA GLU A 81 -16.91 -1.21 4.64
C GLU A 81 -16.16 -0.99 3.32
N THR A 82 -15.36 0.07 3.29
CA THR A 82 -14.75 0.58 2.05
C THR A 82 -13.61 -0.28 1.50
N GLN A 83 -12.95 -1.07 2.34
CA GLN A 83 -11.73 -1.82 1.97
C GLN A 83 -12.03 -3.09 1.18
N THR A 84 -13.26 -3.62 1.23
CA THR A 84 -13.70 -4.74 0.38
C THR A 84 -13.69 -4.34 -1.11
N GLY A 85 -14.06 -3.10 -1.43
CA GLY A 85 -14.12 -2.55 -2.79
C GLY A 85 -14.79 -3.44 -3.85
N PRO A 86 -15.95 -4.07 -3.57
CA PRO A 86 -16.50 -5.13 -4.41
C PRO A 86 -16.95 -4.63 -5.78
N LEU A 87 -17.43 -3.38 -5.88
CA LEU A 87 -17.92 -2.80 -7.14
C LEU A 87 -16.83 -2.08 -7.93
N TYR A 88 -15.58 -2.10 -7.46
CA TYR A 88 -14.46 -1.57 -8.19
C TYR A 88 -14.15 -2.46 -9.42
N PRO A 89 -14.28 -1.98 -10.68
CA PRO A 89 -14.40 -2.88 -11.83
C PRO A 89 -13.24 -3.87 -12.04
N PRO A 90 -11.95 -3.49 -11.88
CA PRO A 90 -10.85 -4.45 -12.00
C PRO A 90 -10.90 -5.58 -10.97
N VAL A 91 -11.21 -5.26 -9.70
CA VAL A 91 -11.41 -6.27 -8.66
C VAL A 91 -12.63 -7.12 -8.97
N PHE A 92 -13.74 -6.49 -9.37
CA PHE A 92 -14.97 -7.18 -9.74
C PHE A 92 -14.74 -8.24 -10.82
N VAL A 93 -14.07 -7.87 -11.91
CA VAL A 93 -13.77 -8.79 -13.00
C VAL A 93 -12.83 -9.92 -12.54
N LEU A 94 -11.73 -9.60 -11.85
CA LEU A 94 -10.74 -10.60 -11.48
C LEU A 94 -11.27 -11.61 -10.45
N PHE A 95 -11.97 -11.15 -9.41
CA PHE A 95 -12.51 -12.04 -8.38
C PHE A 95 -13.76 -12.80 -8.84
N SER A 96 -14.47 -12.32 -9.87
CA SER A 96 -15.56 -13.07 -10.49
C SER A 96 -15.05 -14.23 -11.35
N LEU A 97 -13.87 -14.10 -11.97
CA LEU A 97 -13.35 -15.06 -12.96
C LEU A 97 -12.28 -16.02 -12.42
N LEU A 98 -11.53 -15.62 -11.39
CA LEU A 98 -10.37 -16.35 -10.89
C LEU A 98 -10.57 -16.79 -9.43
N PRO A 99 -9.85 -17.85 -8.98
CA PRO A 99 -9.72 -18.17 -7.56
C PRO A 99 -9.17 -16.96 -6.79
N ALA A 100 -9.62 -16.76 -5.54
CA ALA A 100 -9.37 -15.52 -4.79
C ALA A 100 -7.87 -15.16 -4.66
N THR A 101 -7.01 -16.14 -4.41
CA THR A 101 -5.55 -15.97 -4.29
C THR A 101 -4.91 -15.49 -5.60
N LEU A 102 -5.34 -16.08 -6.73
CA LEU A 102 -4.88 -15.70 -8.06
C LEU A 102 -5.47 -14.34 -8.49
N ALA A 103 -6.74 -14.11 -8.21
CA ALA A 103 -7.42 -12.84 -8.44
C ALA A 103 -6.70 -11.69 -7.74
N PHE A 104 -6.32 -11.87 -6.46
CA PHE A 104 -5.57 -10.88 -5.70
C PHE A 104 -4.19 -10.63 -6.29
N SER A 105 -3.44 -11.69 -6.63
CA SER A 105 -2.10 -11.57 -7.20
C SER A 105 -2.11 -10.83 -8.54
N TRP A 106 -3.04 -11.16 -9.44
CA TRP A 106 -3.21 -10.44 -10.70
C TRP A 106 -3.78 -9.04 -10.51
N SER A 107 -4.56 -8.80 -9.45
CA SER A 107 -4.99 -7.45 -9.10
C SER A 107 -3.78 -6.58 -8.73
N VAL A 108 -2.85 -7.08 -7.92
CA VAL A 108 -1.59 -6.36 -7.60
C VAL A 108 -0.81 -6.03 -8.87
N ALA A 109 -0.56 -7.01 -9.73
CA ALA A 109 0.18 -6.78 -10.98
C ALA A 109 -0.52 -5.79 -11.90
N LEU A 110 -1.84 -5.89 -12.06
CA LEU A 110 -2.61 -4.95 -12.88
C LEU A 110 -2.46 -3.51 -12.40
N HIS A 111 -2.47 -3.27 -11.08
CA HIS A 111 -2.34 -1.92 -10.54
C HIS A 111 -0.92 -1.37 -10.68
N LEU A 112 0.10 -2.22 -10.58
CA LEU A 112 1.47 -1.83 -10.94
C LEU A 112 1.56 -1.41 -12.42
N VAL A 113 1.00 -2.23 -13.31
CA VAL A 113 0.96 -1.96 -14.75
C VAL A 113 0.26 -0.64 -15.06
N LEU A 114 -0.88 -0.39 -14.42
CA LEU A 114 -1.63 0.86 -14.56
C LEU A 114 -0.80 2.05 -14.06
N GLY A 115 -0.11 1.93 -12.92
CA GLY A 115 0.78 2.96 -12.41
C GLY A 115 1.91 3.29 -13.39
N GLY A 116 2.63 2.27 -13.89
CA GLY A 116 3.72 2.44 -14.84
C GLY A 116 3.28 3.03 -16.17
N ALA A 117 2.21 2.49 -16.77
CA ALA A 117 1.66 3.00 -18.01
C ALA A 117 1.15 4.45 -17.88
N GLY A 118 0.49 4.77 -16.76
CA GLY A 118 0.05 6.14 -16.49
C GLY A 118 1.22 7.11 -16.36
N ALA A 119 2.26 6.75 -15.62
CA ALA A 119 3.46 7.60 -15.44
C ALA A 119 4.21 7.82 -16.76
N TYR A 120 4.29 6.79 -17.60
CA TYR A 120 4.79 6.91 -18.98
C TYR A 120 3.99 7.93 -19.79
N LEU A 121 2.67 7.77 -19.83
CA LEU A 121 1.77 8.63 -20.61
C LEU A 121 1.82 10.08 -20.10
N LEU A 122 1.93 10.27 -18.79
CA LEU A 122 2.12 11.59 -18.18
C LEU A 122 3.46 12.21 -18.60
N ALA A 123 4.56 11.46 -18.57
CA ALA A 123 5.87 11.95 -19.02
C ALA A 123 5.86 12.34 -20.50
N ARG A 124 5.17 11.55 -21.36
CA ARG A 124 4.93 11.90 -22.76
C ARG A 124 4.23 13.25 -22.92
N ARG A 125 3.27 13.57 -22.06
CA ARG A 125 2.58 14.87 -22.07
C ARG A 125 3.48 16.03 -21.68
N PHE A 126 4.50 15.80 -20.87
CA PHE A 126 5.57 16.78 -20.60
C PHE A 126 6.66 16.84 -21.69
N GLY A 127 6.42 16.20 -22.84
CA GLY A 127 7.26 16.25 -24.04
C GLY A 127 8.44 15.29 -24.02
N ALA A 128 8.50 14.34 -23.08
CA ALA A 128 9.55 13.31 -23.08
C ALA A 128 9.40 12.40 -24.31
N ALA A 129 10.51 12.04 -24.95
CA ALA A 129 10.53 11.02 -26.01
C ALA A 129 10.15 9.62 -25.44
N PRO A 130 9.67 8.67 -26.28
CA PRO A 130 9.25 7.34 -25.83
C PRO A 130 10.26 6.64 -24.92
N ALA A 131 11.54 6.65 -25.29
CA ALA A 131 12.58 5.97 -24.53
C ALA A 131 12.85 6.61 -23.17
N ALA A 132 12.70 7.93 -23.06
CA ALA A 132 12.85 8.64 -21.78
C ALA A 132 11.59 8.52 -20.91
N ALA A 133 10.40 8.50 -21.51
CA ALA A 133 9.14 8.27 -20.80
C ALA A 133 9.07 6.87 -20.18
N ALA A 134 9.74 5.86 -20.77
CA ALA A 134 9.89 4.53 -20.18
C ALA A 134 10.52 4.58 -18.78
N LEU A 135 11.44 5.52 -18.54
CA LEU A 135 12.03 5.72 -17.22
C LEU A 135 10.98 6.09 -16.16
N ALA A 136 10.06 6.99 -16.49
CA ALA A 136 9.00 7.38 -15.54
C ALA A 136 8.09 6.20 -15.20
N GLY A 137 7.73 5.39 -16.21
CA GLY A 137 6.91 4.21 -16.01
C GLY A 137 7.59 3.19 -15.09
N VAL A 138 8.81 2.79 -15.43
CA VAL A 138 9.61 1.84 -14.64
C VAL A 138 9.85 2.35 -13.22
N ALA A 139 10.30 3.61 -13.08
CA ALA A 139 10.66 4.17 -11.78
C ALA A 139 9.46 4.30 -10.84
N PHE A 140 8.27 4.65 -11.36
CA PHE A 140 7.07 4.78 -10.54
C PHE A 140 6.47 3.41 -10.19
N GLU A 141 6.30 2.53 -11.18
CA GLU A 141 5.74 1.19 -11.01
C GLU A 141 6.52 0.36 -9.99
N SER A 142 7.85 0.41 -10.06
CA SER A 142 8.73 -0.34 -9.16
C SER A 142 9.23 0.48 -7.95
N SER A 143 8.64 1.66 -7.70
CA SER A 143 9.03 2.49 -6.56
C SER A 143 8.79 1.80 -5.23
N GLY A 144 9.57 2.20 -4.22
CA GLY A 144 9.44 1.76 -2.84
C GLY A 144 8.02 1.93 -2.30
N PHE A 145 7.37 3.05 -2.63
CA PHE A 145 6.00 3.28 -2.18
C PHE A 145 5.06 2.21 -2.74
N LEU A 146 5.02 1.99 -4.05
CA LEU A 146 4.08 1.03 -4.66
C LEU A 146 4.39 -0.41 -4.23
N VAL A 147 5.66 -0.81 -4.25
CA VAL A 147 6.06 -2.18 -3.93
C VAL A 147 5.80 -2.51 -2.46
N THR A 148 6.06 -1.59 -1.53
CA THR A 148 5.85 -1.89 -0.09
C THR A 148 4.38 -1.82 0.33
N HIS A 149 3.51 -1.23 -0.48
CA HIS A 149 2.07 -1.10 -0.21
C HIS A 149 1.21 -2.22 -0.82
N VAL A 150 1.78 -3.33 -1.29
CA VAL A 150 1.00 -4.52 -1.70
C VAL A 150 0.07 -4.98 -0.58
N VAL A 151 0.56 -4.93 0.66
CA VAL A 151 -0.19 -5.20 1.90
C VAL A 151 -1.36 -4.22 2.13
N HIS A 152 -1.18 -2.96 1.75
CA HIS A 152 -2.24 -1.95 1.79
C HIS A 152 -2.89 -1.80 0.41
N PHE A 153 -3.50 -2.88 -0.08
CA PHE A 153 -3.95 -2.97 -1.48
C PHE A 153 -4.85 -1.80 -1.94
N ASN A 154 -5.72 -1.27 -1.08
CA ASN A 154 -6.55 -0.10 -1.42
C ASN A 154 -5.73 1.19 -1.63
N LEU A 155 -4.57 1.36 -0.97
CA LEU A 155 -3.63 2.46 -1.27
C LEU A 155 -2.94 2.22 -2.61
N LEU A 156 -2.57 0.97 -2.92
CA LEU A 156 -1.99 0.61 -4.21
C LEU A 156 -2.96 0.92 -5.37
N ILE A 157 -4.26 0.63 -5.20
CA ILE A 157 -5.30 1.04 -6.18
C ILE A 157 -5.21 2.55 -6.42
N GLY A 158 -5.25 3.36 -5.37
CA GLY A 158 -5.19 4.81 -5.51
C GLY A 158 -3.88 5.32 -6.13
N ALA A 159 -2.75 4.71 -5.78
CA ALA A 159 -1.44 5.03 -6.35
C ALA A 159 -1.37 4.74 -7.85
N ALA A 160 -1.92 3.61 -8.30
CA ALA A 160 -1.93 3.19 -9.70
C ALA A 160 -2.67 4.18 -10.62
N TRP A 161 -3.75 4.78 -10.14
CA TRP A 161 -4.53 5.77 -10.89
C TRP A 161 -3.97 7.18 -10.83
N MET A 162 -3.11 7.48 -9.85
CA MET A 162 -2.59 8.82 -9.62
C MET A 162 -1.98 9.50 -10.86
N PRO A 163 -1.12 8.85 -11.68
CA PRO A 163 -0.58 9.50 -12.88
C PRO A 163 -1.62 9.74 -13.99
N TRP A 164 -2.73 9.01 -14.00
CA TRP A 164 -3.81 9.18 -14.98
C TRP A 164 -4.61 10.45 -14.74
N ILE A 165 -4.75 10.88 -13.49
CA ILE A 165 -5.48 12.09 -13.12
C ILE A 165 -4.94 13.35 -13.81
N PRO A 166 -3.65 13.76 -13.63
CA PRO A 166 -3.12 14.93 -14.32
C PRO A 166 -3.10 14.75 -15.84
N TRP A 167 -2.94 13.50 -16.33
CA TRP A 167 -2.99 13.19 -17.76
C TRP A 167 -4.38 13.46 -18.36
N LEU A 168 -5.44 12.96 -17.72
CA LEU A 168 -6.84 13.15 -18.13
C LEU A 168 -7.30 14.60 -17.97
N VAL A 169 -6.93 15.26 -16.87
CA VAL A 169 -7.22 16.69 -16.67
C VAL A 169 -6.60 17.50 -17.80
N THR A 170 -5.33 17.27 -18.13
CA THR A 170 -4.67 17.97 -19.25
C THR A 170 -5.40 17.73 -20.57
N ARG A 171 -5.77 16.47 -20.85
CA ARG A 171 -6.52 16.08 -22.06
C ARG A 171 -7.88 16.74 -22.17
N THR A 172 -8.56 16.97 -21.05
CA THR A 172 -9.83 17.72 -20.99
C THR A 172 -9.63 19.17 -21.40
N PHE A 173 -8.57 19.83 -20.91
CA PHE A 173 -8.21 21.19 -21.33
C PHE A 173 -7.84 21.28 -22.82
N ASP A 174 -7.31 20.19 -23.40
CA ASP A 174 -7.02 20.13 -24.84
C ASP A 174 -8.27 19.87 -25.71
N GLY A 175 -9.48 19.84 -25.12
CA GLY A 175 -10.74 19.65 -25.84
C GLY A 175 -11.09 18.19 -26.16
N SER A 176 -10.44 17.20 -25.53
CA SER A 176 -10.84 15.79 -25.70
C SER A 176 -12.22 15.53 -25.09
N ARG A 177 -13.18 15.07 -25.89
CA ARG A 177 -14.52 14.70 -25.40
C ARG A 177 -14.54 13.41 -24.57
N ALA A 178 -13.58 12.52 -24.78
CA ALA A 178 -13.49 11.26 -24.04
C ALA A 178 -12.78 11.42 -22.68
N ALA A 179 -11.94 12.45 -22.51
CA ALA A 179 -11.14 12.61 -21.30
C ALA A 179 -11.96 12.90 -20.03
N PRO A 180 -13.02 13.74 -20.05
CA PRO A 180 -13.90 13.91 -18.90
C PRO A 180 -14.62 12.62 -18.49
N ILE A 181 -15.04 11.80 -19.47
CA ILE A 181 -15.72 10.53 -19.22
C ILE A 181 -14.75 9.53 -18.57
N ALA A 182 -13.53 9.42 -19.12
CA ALA A 182 -12.49 8.59 -18.53
C ALA A 182 -12.08 9.11 -17.13
N LEU A 183 -12.03 10.43 -16.92
CA LEU A 183 -11.77 11.03 -15.61
C LEU A 183 -12.89 10.66 -14.61
N ALA A 184 -14.15 10.72 -15.02
CA ALA A 184 -15.27 10.29 -14.20
C ALA A 184 -15.15 8.81 -13.80
N ALA A 185 -14.79 7.95 -14.75
CA ALA A 185 -14.59 6.51 -14.49
C ALA A 185 -13.43 6.26 -13.51
N VAL A 186 -12.30 6.97 -13.65
CA VAL A 186 -11.17 6.86 -12.73
C VAL A 186 -11.55 7.37 -11.33
N LEU A 187 -12.21 8.52 -11.24
CA LEU A 187 -12.66 9.08 -9.96
C LEU A 187 -13.70 8.18 -9.28
N ALA A 188 -14.63 7.58 -10.05
CA ALA A 188 -15.58 6.59 -9.54
C ALA A 188 -14.83 5.36 -9.01
N GLY A 189 -13.85 4.86 -9.77
CA GLY A 189 -13.01 3.73 -9.34
C GLY A 189 -12.26 4.01 -8.04
N LEU A 190 -11.75 5.24 -7.85
CA LEU A 190 -11.12 5.67 -6.60
C LEU A 190 -12.11 5.67 -5.43
N LEU A 191 -13.35 6.13 -5.64
CA LEU A 191 -14.39 6.11 -4.61
C LEU A 191 -14.86 4.69 -4.27
N LEU A 192 -14.82 3.77 -5.23
CA LEU A 192 -15.31 2.39 -5.08
C LEU A 192 -14.29 1.43 -4.46
N GLY A 193 -12.98 1.69 -4.62
CA GLY A 193 -11.97 0.72 -4.19
C GLY A 193 -10.65 1.29 -3.67
N ALA A 194 -10.39 2.60 -3.81
CA ALA A 194 -9.16 3.17 -3.27
C ALA A 194 -9.33 3.58 -1.81
N HIS A 195 -8.22 3.55 -1.08
CA HIS A 195 -8.18 4.06 0.29
C HIS A 195 -8.51 5.57 0.27
N PRO A 196 -9.36 6.10 1.19
CA PRO A 196 -9.79 7.50 1.18
C PRO A 196 -8.64 8.52 1.07
N TYR A 197 -7.54 8.30 1.80
CA TYR A 197 -6.32 9.09 1.68
C TYR A 197 -5.78 9.22 0.24
N ALA A 198 -5.69 8.11 -0.51
CA ALA A 198 -5.20 8.17 -1.89
C ALA A 198 -6.19 8.86 -2.83
N THR A 199 -7.50 8.73 -2.58
CA THR A 199 -8.55 9.49 -3.28
C THR A 199 -8.39 10.99 -3.03
N LEU A 200 -8.12 11.42 -1.79
CA LEU A 200 -7.84 12.83 -1.49
C LEU A 200 -6.58 13.35 -2.19
N MET A 201 -5.51 12.55 -2.23
CA MET A 201 -4.30 12.90 -2.98
C MET A 201 -4.56 13.03 -4.48
N ALA A 202 -5.36 12.13 -5.05
CA ALA A 202 -5.77 12.22 -6.45
C ALA A 202 -6.57 13.50 -6.74
N LEU A 203 -7.52 13.87 -5.86
CA LEU A 203 -8.27 15.13 -5.98
C LEU A 203 -7.37 16.36 -5.85
N ALA A 204 -6.42 16.35 -4.90
CA ALA A 204 -5.44 17.42 -4.75
C ALA A 204 -4.55 17.55 -6.01
N LEU A 205 -4.17 16.43 -6.61
CA LEU A 205 -3.40 16.41 -7.86
C LEU A 205 -4.22 16.90 -9.06
N ALA A 206 -5.52 16.56 -9.12
CA ALA A 206 -6.45 17.09 -10.11
C ALA A 206 -6.55 18.62 -10.00
N ALA A 207 -6.73 19.14 -8.77
CA ALA A 207 -6.79 20.57 -8.48
C ALA A 207 -5.48 21.28 -8.83
N TRP A 208 -4.33 20.73 -8.45
CA TRP A 208 -3.01 21.26 -8.82
C TRP A 208 -2.84 21.37 -10.35
N THR A 209 -3.21 20.31 -11.07
CA THR A 209 -3.14 20.28 -12.54
C THR A 209 -4.11 21.27 -13.17
N PHE A 210 -5.32 21.38 -12.63
CA PHE A 210 -6.33 22.35 -13.05
C PHE A 210 -5.80 23.78 -12.92
N VAL A 211 -5.29 24.16 -11.73
CA VAL A 211 -4.75 25.51 -11.49
C VAL A 211 -3.61 25.83 -12.45
N HIS A 212 -2.69 24.87 -12.66
CA HIS A 212 -1.58 25.04 -13.60
C HIS A 212 -2.02 25.22 -15.06
N ARG A 213 -3.08 24.52 -15.50
CA ARG A 213 -3.61 24.66 -16.88
C ARG A 213 -4.45 25.93 -17.03
N ALA A 214 -5.32 26.23 -16.07
CA ALA A 214 -6.15 27.42 -16.05
C ALA A 214 -5.33 28.72 -16.11
N GLY A 215 -4.22 28.79 -15.36
CA GLY A 215 -3.32 29.95 -15.37
C GLY A 215 -2.64 30.21 -16.73
N ARG A 216 -2.69 29.26 -17.68
CA ARG A 216 -2.14 29.42 -19.03
C ARG A 216 -3.18 29.80 -20.09
N SER A 217 -4.46 29.57 -19.84
CA SER A 217 -5.54 29.88 -20.78
C SER A 217 -6.84 30.20 -20.03
N PRO A 218 -7.12 31.48 -19.74
CA PRO A 218 -8.32 31.90 -19.02
C PRO A 218 -9.62 31.52 -19.74
N ALA A 219 -9.62 31.51 -21.08
CA ALA A 219 -10.78 31.09 -21.87
C ALA A 219 -11.08 29.57 -21.73
N ALA A 220 -10.07 28.75 -21.44
CA ALA A 220 -10.25 27.33 -21.17
C ALA A 220 -10.74 27.05 -19.73
N TRP A 221 -10.82 28.07 -18.87
CA TRP A 221 -11.25 27.93 -17.49
C TRP A 221 -12.70 27.46 -17.38
N THR A 222 -13.64 28.08 -18.09
CA THR A 222 -15.07 27.75 -17.99
C THR A 222 -15.39 26.37 -18.58
N GLY A 223 -14.84 26.06 -19.77
CA GLY A 223 -15.02 24.76 -20.43
C GLY A 223 -14.33 23.62 -19.68
N GLY A 224 -13.08 23.81 -19.26
CA GLY A 224 -12.34 22.81 -18.50
C GLY A 224 -12.93 22.56 -17.10
N ALA A 225 -13.30 23.63 -16.38
CA ALA A 225 -13.90 23.53 -15.06
C ALA A 225 -15.26 22.82 -15.10
N SER A 226 -16.14 23.20 -16.03
CA SER A 226 -17.45 22.55 -16.17
C SER A 226 -17.32 21.07 -16.51
N ALA A 227 -16.40 20.69 -17.39
CA ALA A 227 -16.14 19.30 -17.74
C ALA A 227 -15.58 18.48 -16.56
N ILE A 228 -14.65 19.05 -15.78
CA ILE A 228 -14.09 18.38 -14.60
C ILE A 228 -15.12 18.27 -13.48
N LEU A 229 -15.93 19.32 -13.27
CA LEU A 229 -17.05 19.29 -12.32
C LEU A 229 -18.08 18.23 -12.72
N ALA A 230 -18.48 18.19 -13.98
CA ALA A 230 -19.39 17.16 -14.51
C ALA A 230 -18.81 15.75 -14.33
N ALA A 231 -17.50 15.57 -14.55
CA ALA A 231 -16.82 14.31 -14.32
C ALA A 231 -16.85 13.91 -12.83
N GLY A 232 -16.63 14.85 -11.91
CA GLY A 232 -16.73 14.61 -10.47
C GLY A 232 -18.15 14.26 -10.01
N LEU A 233 -19.17 14.98 -10.52
CA LEU A 233 -20.57 14.68 -10.23
C LEU A 233 -20.98 13.31 -10.75
N LEU A 234 -20.58 12.96 -11.99
CA LEU A 234 -20.81 11.64 -12.55
C LEU A 234 -20.09 10.55 -11.74
N ALA A 235 -18.86 10.80 -11.30
CA ALA A 235 -18.13 9.86 -10.46
C ALA A 235 -18.84 9.57 -9.14
N VAL A 236 -19.34 10.60 -8.47
CA VAL A 236 -20.14 10.47 -7.24
C VAL A 236 -21.43 9.71 -7.52
N ALA A 237 -22.14 10.01 -8.62
CA ALA A 237 -23.35 9.31 -8.99
C ALA A 237 -23.11 7.81 -9.26
N LEU A 238 -22.03 7.47 -9.97
CA LEU A 238 -21.63 6.08 -10.24
C LEU A 238 -21.21 5.33 -8.96
N ALA A 239 -20.55 6.01 -8.03
CA ALA A 239 -20.09 5.41 -6.77
C ALA A 239 -21.15 5.45 -5.65
N ALA A 240 -22.30 6.11 -5.85
CA ALA A 240 -23.31 6.35 -4.82
C ALA A 240 -23.82 5.06 -4.17
N VAL A 241 -23.91 3.97 -4.94
CA VAL A 241 -24.32 2.64 -4.46
C VAL A 241 -23.47 2.12 -3.29
N GLN A 242 -22.20 2.52 -3.21
CA GLN A 242 -21.29 2.13 -2.11
C GLN A 242 -21.02 3.31 -1.17
N VAL A 243 -20.90 4.53 -1.69
CA VAL A 243 -20.62 5.73 -0.88
C VAL A 243 -21.75 6.06 0.09
N LEU A 244 -23.02 5.85 -0.29
CA LEU A 244 -24.16 6.14 0.58
C LEU A 244 -24.22 5.20 1.81
N PRO A 245 -24.14 3.86 1.66
CA PRO A 245 -24.03 2.96 2.82
C PRO A 245 -22.83 3.27 3.72
N THR A 246 -21.66 3.55 3.14
CA THR A 246 -20.47 3.94 3.93
C THR A 246 -20.75 5.21 4.74
N ARG A 247 -21.38 6.23 4.14
CA ARG A 247 -21.71 7.48 4.83
C ARG A 247 -22.70 7.26 5.98
N GLU A 248 -23.68 6.37 5.81
CA GLU A 248 -24.64 6.02 6.86
C GLU A 248 -23.96 5.29 8.04
N PHE A 249 -23.01 4.42 7.73
CA PHE A 249 -22.30 3.63 8.74
C PHE A 249 -21.22 4.43 9.47
N LEU A 250 -20.52 5.36 8.80
CA LEU A 250 -19.35 6.06 9.35
C LEU A 250 -19.56 6.72 10.72
N PRO A 251 -20.69 7.41 11.04
CA PRO A 251 -20.93 7.99 12.35
C PRO A 251 -21.08 6.97 13.48
N GLN A 252 -21.33 5.70 13.15
CA GLN A 252 -21.48 4.58 14.10
C GLN A 252 -20.15 3.87 14.36
N THR A 253 -19.03 4.47 13.93
CA THR A 253 -17.70 3.88 14.01
C THR A 253 -16.71 4.80 14.73
N THR A 254 -15.58 4.24 15.16
CA THR A 254 -14.45 5.01 15.75
C THR A 254 -13.82 6.04 14.81
N ARG A 255 -14.24 6.12 13.53
CA ARG A 255 -13.79 7.14 12.56
C ARG A 255 -14.63 8.42 12.55
N GLY A 256 -15.73 8.47 13.29
CA GLY A 256 -16.57 9.67 13.44
C GLY A 256 -16.05 10.69 14.46
N GLU A 257 -15.02 10.35 15.25
CA GLU A 257 -14.53 11.18 16.35
C GLU A 257 -13.34 12.07 15.95
N ALA A 258 -13.20 13.22 16.62
CA ALA A 258 -12.08 14.12 16.42
C ALA A 258 -10.76 13.47 16.85
N VAL A 259 -9.70 13.69 16.08
CA VAL A 259 -8.40 13.06 16.31
C VAL A 259 -7.39 14.04 16.90
N SER A 260 -6.51 13.55 17.78
CA SER A 260 -5.45 14.36 18.38
C SER A 260 -4.38 14.74 17.35
N TRP A 261 -3.61 15.80 17.65
CA TRP A 261 -2.47 16.20 16.83
C TRP A 261 -1.42 15.09 16.70
N ASP A 262 -1.17 14.35 17.78
CA ASP A 262 -0.22 13.23 17.78
C ASP A 262 -0.69 12.10 16.87
N PHE A 263 -2.01 11.84 16.83
CA PHE A 263 -2.59 10.89 15.88
C PHE A 263 -2.48 11.36 14.43
N LEU A 264 -2.76 12.64 14.16
CA LEU A 264 -2.67 13.23 12.81
C LEU A 264 -1.24 13.22 12.26
N THR A 265 -0.26 13.46 13.13
CA THR A 265 1.15 13.51 12.75
C THR A 265 1.88 12.18 13.00
N PHE A 266 1.17 11.15 13.44
CA PHE A 266 1.68 9.79 13.49
C PHE A 266 2.23 9.38 12.12
N GLY A 267 3.43 8.82 12.08
CA GLY A 267 4.11 8.48 10.82
C GLY A 267 4.56 9.67 9.99
N SER A 268 4.89 10.80 10.62
CA SER A 268 5.65 11.87 9.94
C SER A 268 7.00 11.34 9.46
N TRP A 269 7.42 11.71 8.26
CA TRP A 269 8.72 11.30 7.73
C TRP A 269 9.85 12.10 8.38
N GLU A 270 10.68 11.45 9.20
CA GLU A 270 11.77 12.13 9.90
C GLU A 270 12.83 12.68 8.93
N PRO A 271 13.32 13.92 9.09
CA PRO A 271 14.27 14.54 8.14
C PRO A 271 15.54 13.71 7.88
N TRP A 272 16.03 12.98 8.88
CA TRP A 272 17.20 12.13 8.75
C TRP A 272 16.99 10.95 7.78
N ARG A 273 15.75 10.57 7.49
CA ARG A 273 15.40 9.52 6.50
C ARG A 273 15.72 9.92 5.07
N ILE A 274 16.24 11.11 4.80
CA ILE A 274 16.71 11.48 3.45
C ILE A 274 17.71 10.48 2.85
N VAL A 275 18.42 9.74 3.70
CA VAL A 275 19.27 8.61 3.29
C VAL A 275 18.49 7.46 2.64
N THR A 276 17.21 7.25 2.99
CA THR A 276 16.37 6.17 2.45
C THR A 276 15.97 6.40 0.99
N LEU A 277 16.18 7.62 0.46
CA LEU A 277 15.98 7.92 -0.96
C LEU A 277 17.00 7.22 -1.87
N VAL A 278 18.17 6.85 -1.36
CA VAL A 278 19.18 6.04 -2.07
C VAL A 278 19.41 4.68 -1.43
N ALA A 279 19.03 4.52 -0.16
CA ALA A 279 19.29 3.35 0.65
C ALA A 279 18.10 3.02 1.57
N PRO A 280 16.96 2.54 1.04
CA PRO A 280 15.77 2.27 1.83
C PRO A 280 16.03 1.36 3.05
N ASP A 281 16.83 0.31 2.89
CA ASP A 281 17.12 -0.63 4.00
C ASP A 281 18.17 -0.11 4.98
N ARG A 282 18.59 1.16 4.86
CA ARG A 282 19.51 1.79 5.82
C ARG A 282 18.92 1.86 7.22
N VAL A 283 17.59 1.87 7.28
CA VAL A 283 16.78 1.81 8.51
C VAL A 283 16.43 0.38 8.93
N GLY A 284 17.11 -0.62 8.34
CA GLY A 284 16.72 -2.02 8.38
C GLY A 284 15.50 -2.29 7.51
N THR A 285 15.01 -3.52 7.56
CA THR A 285 13.80 -3.95 6.85
C THR A 285 12.93 -4.84 7.75
N PRO A 286 11.59 -4.72 7.66
CA PRO A 286 10.70 -5.63 8.37
C PRO A 286 10.83 -7.07 7.88
N VAL A 287 11.33 -7.26 6.65
CA VAL A 287 11.54 -8.55 5.99
C VAL A 287 12.43 -9.49 6.80
N ASP A 288 13.41 -8.96 7.54
CA ASP A 288 14.39 -9.74 8.29
C ASP A 288 14.49 -9.33 9.77
N ASP A 289 13.47 -8.63 10.29
CA ASP A 289 13.41 -8.14 11.68
C ASP A 289 14.55 -7.20 12.07
N THR A 290 14.98 -6.37 11.13
CA THR A 290 16.05 -5.38 11.37
C THR A 290 15.53 -3.95 11.37
N PHE A 291 14.26 -3.74 10.99
CA PHE A 291 13.68 -2.41 10.94
C PHE A 291 13.68 -1.74 12.31
N TRP A 292 14.43 -0.65 12.42
CA TRP A 292 14.57 0.16 13.62
C TRP A 292 14.09 1.59 13.40
N GLY A 293 13.85 1.98 12.15
CA GLY A 293 13.49 3.35 11.82
C GLY A 293 12.17 3.78 12.42
N GLY A 294 11.26 2.87 12.73
CA GLY A 294 9.96 3.20 13.26
C GLY A 294 9.40 2.04 14.06
N PRO A 295 8.18 2.21 14.58
CA PRO A 295 7.75 1.36 15.65
C PRO A 295 7.12 0.05 15.13
N ASP A 296 6.75 -0.06 13.84
CA ASP A 296 6.24 -1.29 13.21
C ASP A 296 6.60 -1.39 11.72
N TRP A 297 6.32 -2.56 11.10
CA TRP A 297 6.48 -2.78 9.66
C TRP A 297 5.73 -1.74 8.82
N SER A 298 4.51 -1.38 9.20
CA SER A 298 3.67 -0.47 8.41
C SER A 298 4.40 0.85 8.23
N HIS A 299 5.07 1.32 9.28
CA HIS A 299 5.87 2.54 9.25
C HIS A 299 7.01 2.51 8.21
N PHE A 300 7.60 1.34 7.92
CA PHE A 300 8.56 1.22 6.81
C PHE A 300 7.87 1.50 5.48
N ALA A 301 6.75 0.83 5.20
CA ALA A 301 6.01 1.00 3.95
C ALA A 301 5.57 2.46 3.77
N GLU A 302 4.98 3.04 4.81
CA GLU A 302 4.48 4.42 4.84
C GLU A 302 5.58 5.46 4.57
N THR A 303 6.82 5.18 4.98
CA THR A 303 7.97 6.10 4.82
C THR A 303 8.89 5.78 3.64
N CYS A 304 8.60 4.73 2.85
CA CYS A 304 9.46 4.29 1.76
C CYS A 304 9.24 5.12 0.49
N ALA A 305 10.08 6.15 0.29
CA ALA A 305 10.04 7.04 -0.87
C ALA A 305 11.13 6.73 -1.93
N TYR A 306 11.61 5.49 -1.97
CA TYR A 306 12.70 5.08 -2.86
C TYR A 306 12.24 5.00 -4.33
N VAL A 307 12.97 5.62 -5.26
CA VAL A 307 12.65 5.67 -6.70
C VAL A 307 13.83 5.28 -7.60
N GLY A 308 14.89 4.72 -7.02
CA GLY A 308 16.12 4.36 -7.71
C GLY A 308 17.11 5.53 -7.78
N THR A 309 18.40 5.20 -7.69
CA THR A 309 19.47 6.20 -7.52
C THR A 309 19.64 7.06 -8.77
N ALA A 310 19.67 6.45 -9.95
CA ALA A 310 19.79 7.19 -11.22
C ALA A 310 18.57 8.11 -11.49
N THR A 311 17.38 7.76 -10.98
CA THR A 311 16.17 8.60 -11.06
C THR A 311 16.39 9.94 -10.37
N LEU A 312 17.00 9.96 -9.18
CA LEU A 312 17.30 11.20 -8.45
C LEU A 312 18.30 12.10 -9.20
N ALA A 313 19.37 11.51 -9.73
CA ALA A 313 20.35 12.24 -10.53
C ALA A 313 19.70 12.87 -11.78
N LEU A 314 18.86 12.11 -12.47
CA LEU A 314 18.15 12.58 -13.67
C LEU A 314 17.07 13.62 -13.33
N ALA A 315 16.43 13.54 -12.17
CA ALA A 315 15.51 14.57 -11.72
C ALA A 315 16.22 15.91 -11.51
N ALA A 316 17.42 15.90 -10.91
CA ALA A 316 18.26 17.10 -10.77
C ALA A 316 18.72 17.65 -12.13
N VAL A 317 19.07 16.78 -13.07
CA VAL A 317 19.42 17.16 -14.45
C VAL A 317 18.30 17.95 -15.14
N ALA A 318 17.03 17.55 -14.93
CA ALA A 318 15.88 18.27 -15.49
C ALA A 318 15.81 19.72 -15.02
N LEU A 319 16.09 19.96 -13.74
CA LEU A 319 16.09 21.30 -13.12
C LEU A 319 17.20 22.20 -13.69
N VAL A 320 18.33 21.61 -14.10
CA VAL A 320 19.46 22.35 -14.67
C VAL A 320 19.27 22.65 -16.15
N LEU A 321 18.83 21.66 -16.95
CA LEU A 321 18.77 21.80 -18.40
C LEU A 321 17.47 22.45 -18.89
N VAL A 322 16.34 22.12 -18.26
CA VAL A 322 15.00 22.49 -18.74
C VAL A 322 14.08 22.91 -17.57
N PRO A 323 14.46 23.90 -16.74
CA PRO A 323 13.70 24.28 -15.53
C PRO A 323 12.25 24.65 -15.82
N SER A 324 11.95 25.22 -17.00
CA SER A 324 10.59 25.57 -17.41
C SER A 324 9.69 24.36 -17.65
N ARG A 325 10.22 23.27 -18.22
CA ARG A 325 9.49 21.99 -18.38
C ARG A 325 9.39 21.25 -17.05
N ALA A 326 10.39 21.40 -16.19
CA ALA A 326 10.46 20.75 -14.89
C ALA A 326 9.61 21.43 -13.81
N THR A 327 9.08 22.64 -14.04
CA THR A 327 8.41 23.45 -13.00
C THR A 327 7.22 22.73 -12.34
N TRP A 328 6.31 22.14 -13.12
CA TRP A 328 5.13 21.46 -12.58
C TRP A 328 5.49 20.29 -11.66
N PRO A 329 6.30 19.30 -12.10
CA PRO A 329 6.66 18.20 -11.21
C PRO A 329 7.65 18.62 -10.12
N ALA A 330 8.49 19.64 -10.32
CA ALA A 330 9.37 20.17 -9.27
C ALA A 330 8.59 20.78 -8.09
N ILE A 331 7.56 21.58 -8.37
CA ILE A 331 6.72 22.16 -7.32
C ILE A 331 5.92 21.06 -6.61
N LEU A 332 5.39 20.07 -7.36
CA LEU A 332 4.71 18.92 -6.76
C LEU A 332 5.64 18.14 -5.84
N ALA A 333 6.89 17.86 -6.27
CA ALA A 333 7.88 17.20 -5.44
C ALA A 333 8.21 18.03 -4.19
N ALA A 334 8.40 19.34 -4.32
CA ALA A 334 8.71 20.22 -3.18
C ALA A 334 7.57 20.28 -2.16
N ILE A 335 6.33 20.49 -2.61
CA ILE A 335 5.15 20.52 -1.73
C ILE A 335 4.98 19.16 -1.04
N SER A 336 5.06 18.06 -1.80
CA SER A 336 4.92 16.71 -1.24
C SER A 336 6.03 16.40 -0.23
N PHE A 337 7.26 16.85 -0.50
CA PHE A 337 8.39 16.71 0.43
C PHE A 337 8.12 17.46 1.74
N VAL A 338 7.70 18.72 1.67
CA VAL A 338 7.40 19.51 2.87
C VAL A 338 6.24 18.91 3.67
N LEU A 339 5.17 18.45 3.00
CA LEU A 339 4.01 17.87 3.67
C LEU A 339 4.32 16.50 4.28
N MET A 340 5.17 15.68 3.66
CA MET A 340 5.51 14.36 4.21
C MET A 340 6.30 14.43 5.51
N LEU A 341 7.00 15.53 5.77
CA LEU A 341 7.68 15.80 7.03
C LEU A 341 6.72 15.99 8.22
N GLY A 342 5.41 16.17 7.98
CA GLY A 342 4.41 16.18 9.05
C GLY A 342 4.74 17.14 10.20
N ARG A 343 4.89 16.60 11.43
CA ARG A 343 5.21 17.39 12.64
C ARG A 343 6.50 18.21 12.57
N PHE A 344 7.42 17.88 11.66
CA PHE A 344 8.69 18.59 11.51
C PHE A 344 8.56 19.87 10.68
N THR A 345 7.36 20.19 10.15
CA THR A 345 7.08 21.45 9.46
C THR A 345 5.75 22.05 9.88
N PRO A 346 5.60 23.39 9.89
CA PRO A 346 4.30 24.02 10.15
C PRO A 346 3.30 23.84 9.00
N ALA A 347 3.76 23.44 7.80
CA ALA A 347 2.94 23.33 6.61
C ALA A 347 1.84 22.27 6.74
N TYR A 348 2.14 21.14 7.39
CA TYR A 348 1.14 20.08 7.62
C TYR A 348 -0.02 20.60 8.49
N ARG A 349 0.27 21.50 9.44
CA ARG A 349 -0.76 22.10 10.29
C ARG A 349 -1.77 22.92 9.49
N VAL A 350 -1.33 23.64 8.46
CA VAL A 350 -2.22 24.39 7.56
C VAL A 350 -3.14 23.44 6.79
N LEU A 351 -2.63 22.28 6.38
CA LEU A 351 -3.44 21.28 5.69
C LEU A 351 -4.60 20.76 6.57
N THR A 352 -4.39 20.66 7.88
CA THR A 352 -5.46 20.28 8.84
C THR A 352 -6.58 21.31 8.98
N TRP A 353 -6.48 22.50 8.37
CA TRP A 353 -7.62 23.43 8.31
C TRP A 353 -8.65 23.04 7.24
N LEU A 354 -8.28 22.16 6.30
CA LEU A 354 -9.19 21.65 5.30
C LEU A 354 -10.04 20.50 5.89
N PRO A 355 -11.38 20.55 5.83
CA PRO A 355 -12.26 19.55 6.46
C PRO A 355 -11.93 18.10 6.11
N LEU A 356 -11.49 17.83 4.87
CA LEU A 356 -11.16 16.49 4.40
C LEU A 356 -9.82 15.96 4.92
N PHE A 357 -8.94 16.83 5.41
CA PHE A 357 -7.62 16.50 5.94
C PHE A 357 -7.55 16.51 7.47
N GLN A 358 -8.65 16.87 8.14
CA GLN A 358 -8.76 16.92 9.60
C GLN A 358 -8.76 15.55 10.27
N SER A 359 -8.98 14.48 9.52
CA SER A 359 -8.98 13.10 9.99
C SER A 359 -7.90 12.23 9.35
N THR A 360 -7.04 12.81 8.52
CA THR A 360 -5.98 12.07 7.80
C THR A 360 -4.70 12.03 8.61
N ARG A 361 -4.32 10.83 9.07
CA ARG A 361 -3.00 10.52 9.65
C ARG A 361 -1.97 10.14 8.59
N LEU A 362 -0.74 9.86 9.01
CA LEU A 362 0.38 9.40 8.19
C LEU A 362 0.81 10.42 7.12
N PRO A 363 1.38 11.56 7.55
CA PRO A 363 1.93 12.56 6.62
C PRO A 363 2.91 11.94 5.61
N SER A 364 3.68 10.94 6.02
CA SER A 364 4.63 10.23 5.14
C SER A 364 4.03 9.71 3.83
N ARG A 365 2.71 9.48 3.75
CA ARG A 365 2.01 9.09 2.52
C ARG A 365 2.06 10.14 1.40
N PHE A 366 2.45 11.39 1.69
CA PHE A 366 2.85 12.35 0.67
C PHE A 366 4.09 11.89 -0.13
N ALA A 367 4.79 10.83 0.29
CA ALA A 367 5.74 10.09 -0.52
C ALA A 367 5.14 9.60 -1.86
N LEU A 368 3.83 9.36 -1.94
CA LEU A 368 3.16 8.94 -3.16
C LEU A 368 3.24 10.01 -4.29
N PRO A 369 2.67 11.22 -4.14
CA PRO A 369 2.86 12.27 -5.15
C PRO A 369 4.32 12.70 -5.32
N PHE A 370 5.15 12.58 -4.27
CA PHE A 370 6.59 12.85 -4.36
C PHE A 370 7.32 11.88 -5.31
N THR A 371 7.13 10.56 -5.15
CA THR A 371 7.76 9.54 -5.99
C THR A 371 7.32 9.66 -7.45
N LEU A 372 6.03 9.94 -7.70
CA LEU A 372 5.52 10.23 -9.05
C LEU A 372 6.23 11.45 -9.65
N ALA A 373 6.32 12.55 -8.90
CA ALA A 373 6.96 13.77 -9.37
C ALA A 373 8.43 13.57 -9.74
N LEU A 374 9.18 12.82 -8.93
CA LEU A 374 10.57 12.45 -9.21
C LEU A 374 10.70 11.59 -10.46
N ALA A 375 9.82 10.61 -10.67
CA ALA A 375 9.82 9.78 -11.86
C ALA A 375 9.59 10.60 -13.15
N ILE A 376 8.64 11.56 -13.11
CA ILE A 376 8.39 12.48 -14.23
C ILE A 376 9.58 13.42 -14.47
N LEU A 377 10.17 13.99 -13.40
CA LEU A 377 11.38 14.81 -13.51
C LEU A 377 12.54 14.03 -14.15
N ALA A 378 12.75 12.79 -13.73
CA ALA A 378 13.81 11.95 -14.27
C ALA A 378 13.64 11.68 -15.78
N ALA A 379 12.42 11.39 -16.23
CA ALA A 379 12.13 11.24 -17.66
C ALA A 379 12.39 12.55 -18.45
N ILE A 380 11.99 13.70 -17.90
CA ILE A 380 12.29 15.01 -18.51
C ILE A 380 13.81 15.25 -18.57
N GLY A 381 14.55 14.91 -17.51
CA GLY A 381 15.99 15.06 -17.44
C GLY A 381 16.74 14.18 -18.43
N LEU A 382 16.32 12.92 -18.58
CA LEU A 382 16.87 12.00 -19.57
C LEU A 382 16.60 12.47 -21.00
N ASP A 383 15.37 12.91 -21.30
CA ASP A 383 15.01 13.52 -22.59
C ASP A 383 15.86 14.76 -22.88
N ALA A 384 16.07 15.62 -21.87
CA ALA A 384 16.90 16.81 -21.99
C ALA A 384 18.37 16.48 -22.28
N LEU A 385 18.95 15.45 -21.66
CA LEU A 385 20.34 15.03 -21.93
C LEU A 385 20.54 14.55 -23.37
N ILE A 386 19.55 13.87 -23.94
CA ILE A 386 19.60 13.37 -25.31
C ILE A 386 19.55 14.53 -26.30
N ARG A 387 18.67 15.51 -26.03
CA ARG A 387 18.42 16.65 -26.93
C ARG A 387 19.43 17.79 -26.79
N GLU A 388 20.07 17.93 -25.63
CA GLU A 388 21.02 19.01 -25.36
C GLU A 388 22.24 18.87 -26.27
N SER A 389 22.52 19.89 -27.08
CA SER A 389 23.65 19.88 -28.00
C SER A 389 24.96 20.34 -27.36
N ASP A 390 24.91 21.19 -26.32
CA ASP A 390 26.09 21.74 -25.66
C ASP A 390 26.70 20.76 -24.64
N PRO A 391 27.91 20.21 -24.90
CA PRO A 391 28.57 19.28 -23.97
C PRO A 391 28.88 19.90 -22.60
N ARG A 392 29.12 21.22 -22.51
CA ARG A 392 29.42 21.89 -21.23
C ARG A 392 28.18 21.91 -20.34
N ARG A 393 27.01 22.24 -20.90
CA ARG A 393 25.73 22.20 -20.20
C ARG A 393 25.37 20.78 -19.76
N ARG A 394 25.55 19.78 -20.64
CA ARG A 394 25.36 18.36 -20.26
C ARG A 394 26.25 17.95 -19.08
N ARG A 395 27.55 18.24 -19.16
CA ARG A 395 28.51 17.91 -18.08
C ARG A 395 28.17 18.62 -16.77
N ARG A 396 27.77 19.89 -16.82
CA ARG A 396 27.32 20.63 -15.62
C ARG A 396 26.09 19.97 -15.00
N ALA A 397 25.09 19.63 -15.79
CA ALA A 397 23.87 18.96 -15.29
C ALA A 397 24.18 17.59 -14.69
N LEU A 398 25.01 16.78 -15.37
CA LEU A 398 25.47 15.49 -14.88
C LEU A 398 26.32 15.61 -13.61
N LEU A 399 27.14 16.64 -13.50
CA LEU A 399 27.90 16.93 -12.28
C LEU A 399 26.97 17.25 -11.10
N VAL A 400 25.94 18.08 -11.30
CA VAL A 400 24.94 18.38 -10.26
C VAL A 400 24.21 17.10 -9.83
N GLY A 401 23.73 16.30 -10.79
CA GLY A 401 23.08 15.02 -10.50
C GLY A 401 24.01 14.03 -9.80
N GLY A 402 25.28 13.98 -10.22
CA GLY A 402 26.32 13.14 -9.62
C GLY A 402 26.66 13.56 -8.18
N ILE A 403 26.86 14.86 -7.93
CA ILE A 403 27.08 15.40 -6.58
C ILE A 403 25.90 15.07 -5.67
N LEU A 404 24.67 15.19 -6.15
CA LEU A 404 23.48 14.86 -5.37
C LEU A 404 23.50 13.39 -4.93
N ILE A 405 23.68 12.44 -5.84
CA ILE A 405 23.63 11.01 -5.48
C ILE A 405 24.86 10.56 -4.70
N VAL A 406 26.05 11.12 -4.96
CA VAL A 406 27.26 10.85 -4.17
C VAL A 406 27.11 11.43 -2.77
N GLY A 407 26.57 12.64 -2.64
CA GLY A 407 26.29 13.27 -1.34
C GLY A 407 25.26 12.47 -0.54
N LEU A 408 24.14 12.08 -1.15
CA LEU A 408 23.14 11.23 -0.50
C LEU A 408 23.70 9.84 -0.15
N GLY A 409 24.50 9.24 -1.03
CA GLY A 409 25.17 7.96 -0.78
C GLY A 409 26.19 8.04 0.34
N ALA A 410 26.98 9.12 0.39
CA ALA A 410 27.93 9.39 1.48
C ALA A 410 27.20 9.65 2.80
N LEU A 411 26.13 10.43 2.79
CA LEU A 411 25.27 10.63 3.97
C LEU A 411 24.66 9.31 4.44
N ALA A 412 24.17 8.48 3.52
CA ALA A 412 23.64 7.16 3.84
C ALA A 412 24.72 6.24 4.43
N TRP A 413 25.93 6.27 3.89
CA TRP A 413 27.06 5.51 4.43
C TRP A 413 27.45 5.99 5.84
N MET A 414 27.60 7.31 6.00
CA MET A 414 27.97 7.97 7.26
C MET A 414 26.91 7.87 8.36
N ALA A 415 25.63 7.73 8.02
CA ALA A 415 24.54 7.71 8.98
C ALA A 415 24.68 6.61 10.05
N GLY A 416 25.58 5.63 9.86
CA GLY A 416 25.87 4.56 10.82
C GLY A 416 24.67 3.63 11.03
N ALA A 417 24.86 2.33 11.18
CA ALA A 417 23.80 1.55 11.82
C ALA A 417 23.77 2.12 13.25
N PRO A 418 22.67 2.74 13.73
CA PRO A 418 22.71 3.36 15.04
C PRO A 418 23.11 2.28 16.05
N PRO A 419 24.15 2.51 16.88
CA PRO A 419 24.43 1.62 17.97
C PRO A 419 23.23 1.70 18.91
N ARG A 420 22.48 0.59 19.06
CA ARG A 420 21.58 0.46 20.20
C ARG A 420 22.46 0.60 21.45
N SER A 421 22.02 1.42 22.39
CA SER A 421 22.83 1.70 23.58
C SER A 421 23.13 0.39 24.34
N PRO A 422 24.33 0.21 24.91
CA PRO A 422 24.67 -1.01 25.65
C PRO A 422 23.75 -1.30 26.87
N GLY A 423 23.04 -0.29 27.37
CA GLY A 423 22.17 -0.40 28.55
C GLY A 423 20.92 -1.25 28.35
N GLU A 424 20.45 -1.42 27.10
CA GLU A 424 19.32 -2.29 26.75
C GLU A 424 19.77 -3.72 26.35
N MET A 425 21.08 -3.97 26.30
CA MET A 425 21.70 -5.22 25.83
C MET A 425 22.01 -6.23 26.96
N ALA A 426 21.62 -5.95 28.20
CA ALA A 426 22.00 -6.77 29.36
C ALA A 426 21.23 -8.10 29.53
N GLY A 427 20.21 -8.36 28.70
CA GLY A 427 19.45 -9.61 28.74
C GLY A 427 19.73 -10.54 27.54
N VAL A 428 20.22 -11.76 27.80
CA VAL A 428 20.20 -12.95 26.90
C VAL A 428 21.39 -13.12 25.91
N GLY A 429 22.57 -13.43 26.44
CA GLY A 429 23.88 -13.48 25.74
C GLY A 429 24.21 -14.65 24.78
N ARG A 430 23.31 -15.15 23.93
CA ARG A 430 23.68 -16.05 22.79
C ARG A 430 22.93 -15.77 21.49
N MET A 431 21.68 -15.33 21.58
CA MET A 431 20.89 -14.91 20.42
C MET A 431 21.38 -13.56 19.87
N TRP A 432 21.98 -12.73 20.73
CA TRP A 432 22.54 -11.44 20.38
C TRP A 432 23.85 -11.51 19.60
N SER A 433 24.71 -12.51 19.81
CA SER A 433 25.93 -12.64 18.98
C SER A 433 25.58 -12.97 17.53
N GLN A 434 24.57 -13.82 17.31
CA GLN A 434 24.01 -14.08 15.99
C GLN A 434 23.30 -12.85 15.41
N ARG A 435 22.43 -12.17 16.18
CA ARG A 435 21.76 -10.93 15.72
C ARG A 435 22.75 -9.80 15.40
N ILE A 436 23.78 -9.58 16.21
CA ILE A 436 24.83 -8.57 15.95
C ILE A 436 25.63 -8.95 14.70
N ALA A 437 25.97 -10.23 14.53
CA ALA A 437 26.65 -10.72 13.32
C ALA A 437 25.77 -10.54 12.06
N THR A 438 24.47 -10.84 12.15
CA THR A 438 23.49 -10.62 11.08
C THR A 438 23.34 -9.14 10.75
N LEU A 439 23.19 -8.28 11.76
CA LEU A 439 23.12 -6.82 11.59
C LEU A 439 24.40 -6.24 10.98
N SER A 440 25.57 -6.76 11.37
CA SER A 440 26.87 -6.34 10.82
C SER A 440 27.06 -6.81 9.37
N ALA A 441 26.65 -8.05 9.06
CA ALA A 441 26.68 -8.57 7.70
C ALA A 441 25.68 -7.84 6.78
N GLN A 442 24.50 -7.50 7.30
CA GLN A 442 23.51 -6.67 6.60
C GLN A 442 24.01 -5.25 6.41
N ALA A 443 24.66 -4.65 7.41
CA ALA A 443 25.27 -3.33 7.26
C ALA A 443 26.32 -3.33 6.13
N ALA A 444 27.20 -4.34 6.09
CA ALA A 444 28.17 -4.49 5.00
C ALA A 444 27.50 -4.70 3.62
N ALA A 445 26.42 -5.49 3.55
CA ALA A 445 25.66 -5.70 2.32
C ALA A 445 24.91 -4.43 1.86
N VAL A 446 24.35 -3.67 2.80
CA VAL A 446 23.71 -2.37 2.54
C VAL A 446 24.74 -1.36 2.04
N ASP A 447 25.89 -1.26 2.70
CA ASP A 447 26.98 -0.37 2.29
C ASP A 447 27.50 -0.74 0.89
N ALA A 448 27.76 -2.03 0.64
CA ALA A 448 28.17 -2.52 -0.67
C ALA A 448 27.12 -2.18 -1.74
N ARG A 449 25.83 -2.35 -1.44
CA ARG A 449 24.75 -1.99 -2.37
C ARG A 449 24.72 -0.50 -2.65
N ILE A 450 24.83 0.37 -1.63
CA ILE A 450 24.85 1.82 -1.81
C ILE A 450 25.97 2.23 -2.76
N VAL A 451 27.18 1.68 -2.56
CA VAL A 451 28.33 1.95 -3.43
C VAL A 451 28.07 1.44 -4.84
N VAL A 452 27.61 0.20 -4.99
CA VAL A 452 27.34 -0.42 -6.29
C VAL A 452 26.24 0.32 -7.05
N THR A 453 25.10 0.62 -6.44
CA THR A 453 24.00 1.34 -7.11
C THR A 453 24.40 2.74 -7.50
N THR A 454 25.18 3.44 -6.66
CA THR A 454 25.74 4.76 -6.98
C THR A 454 26.71 4.69 -8.16
N ILE A 455 27.67 3.77 -8.15
CA ILE A 455 28.65 3.59 -9.23
C ILE A 455 27.94 3.20 -10.53
N VAL A 456 27.06 2.20 -10.50
CA VAL A 456 26.32 1.74 -11.69
C VAL A 456 25.43 2.85 -12.24
N SER A 457 24.79 3.64 -11.37
CA SER A 457 24.03 4.83 -11.77
C SER A 457 24.91 5.87 -12.48
N LEU A 458 26.08 6.20 -11.93
CA LEU A 458 27.04 7.13 -12.56
C LEU A 458 27.55 6.59 -13.90
N LEU A 459 27.89 5.31 -13.97
CA LEU A 459 28.35 4.65 -15.20
C LEU A 459 27.26 4.63 -16.27
N SER A 460 25.98 4.46 -15.89
CA SER A 460 24.85 4.52 -16.82
C SER A 460 24.70 5.89 -17.50
N LEU A 461 25.18 6.95 -16.84
CA LEU A 461 25.09 8.34 -17.30
C LEU A 461 26.37 8.82 -18.02
N LEU A 462 27.50 8.12 -17.86
CA LEU A 462 28.78 8.46 -18.47
C LEU A 462 28.72 8.64 -20.01
N PRO A 463 27.98 7.82 -20.79
CA PRO A 463 27.89 8.00 -22.24
C PRO A 463 27.37 9.39 -22.66
N PHE A 464 26.53 10.03 -21.85
CA PHE A 464 25.97 11.36 -22.13
C PHE A 464 26.98 12.51 -21.88
N ALA A 465 27.99 12.27 -21.03
CA ALA A 465 29.08 13.22 -20.78
C ALA A 465 30.19 13.17 -21.86
N VAL A 466 30.43 11.98 -22.42
CA VAL A 466 31.55 11.71 -23.33
C VAL A 466 31.15 11.85 -24.80
N ARG A 467 29.97 11.36 -25.19
CA ARG A 467 29.54 11.40 -26.59
C ARG A 467 29.12 12.80 -27.01
N ARG A 468 29.50 13.21 -28.22
CA ARG A 468 29.10 14.50 -28.80
C ARG A 468 27.60 14.57 -29.08
N ARG A 469 27.01 13.47 -29.57
CA ARG A 469 25.57 13.31 -29.87
C ARG A 469 25.05 11.97 -29.31
N PRO A 470 24.57 11.92 -28.06
CA PRO A 470 23.98 10.71 -27.51
C PRO A 470 22.72 10.33 -28.29
N GLY A 471 22.66 9.11 -28.81
CA GLY A 471 21.48 8.59 -29.52
C GLY A 471 20.38 8.14 -28.57
N ALA A 472 19.14 8.05 -29.07
CA ALA A 472 17.97 7.62 -28.29
C ALA A 472 18.12 6.21 -27.69
N LEU A 473 18.89 5.32 -28.34
CA LEU A 473 19.18 3.98 -27.81
C LEU A 473 19.95 4.02 -26.48
N LEU A 474 20.70 5.08 -26.19
CA LEU A 474 21.40 5.23 -24.92
C LEU A 474 20.46 5.50 -23.75
N ALA A 475 19.23 5.96 -24.02
CA ALA A 475 18.20 6.11 -23.00
C ALA A 475 17.84 4.76 -22.34
N ALA A 476 18.02 3.65 -23.06
CA ALA A 476 17.72 2.32 -22.52
C ALA A 476 18.66 1.93 -21.35
N ILE A 477 19.90 2.44 -21.31
CA ILE A 477 20.88 2.08 -20.28
C ILE A 477 20.40 2.51 -18.88
N PRO A 478 20.11 3.81 -18.60
CA PRO A 478 19.62 4.21 -17.29
C PRO A 478 18.24 3.61 -16.97
N VAL A 479 17.37 3.39 -17.97
CA VAL A 479 16.07 2.72 -17.76
C VAL A 479 16.26 1.29 -17.24
N VAL A 480 17.13 0.51 -17.88
CA VAL A 480 17.43 -0.87 -17.48
C VAL A 480 18.14 -0.90 -16.12
N VAL A 481 19.05 0.04 -15.85
CA VAL A 481 19.72 0.16 -14.54
C VAL A 481 18.70 0.42 -13.43
N VAL A 482 17.78 1.37 -13.62
CA VAL A 482 16.72 1.65 -12.64
C VAL A 482 15.78 0.47 -12.48
N ALA A 483 15.41 -0.21 -13.58
CA ALA A 483 14.60 -1.42 -13.52
C ALA A 483 15.28 -2.52 -12.68
N ILE A 484 16.56 -2.82 -12.97
CA ILE A 484 17.32 -3.84 -12.24
C ILE A 484 17.45 -3.46 -10.77
N GLU A 485 17.78 -2.21 -10.46
CA GLU A 485 17.94 -1.71 -9.09
C GLU A 485 16.65 -1.88 -8.29
N LEU A 486 15.53 -1.35 -8.80
CA LEU A 486 14.24 -1.37 -8.12
C LEU A 486 13.63 -2.77 -8.05
N ILE A 487 13.72 -3.58 -9.11
CA ILE A 487 13.22 -4.97 -9.10
C ILE A 487 14.06 -5.82 -8.14
N SER A 488 15.39 -5.66 -8.15
CA SER A 488 16.27 -6.45 -7.27
C SER A 488 16.01 -6.17 -5.80
N TRP A 489 15.72 -4.91 -5.46
CA TRP A 489 15.33 -4.52 -4.11
C TRP A 489 13.90 -4.96 -3.77
N GLY A 490 12.94 -4.68 -4.65
CA GLY A 490 11.51 -4.85 -4.39
C GLY A 490 11.04 -6.31 -4.34
N ARG A 491 11.64 -7.19 -5.16
CA ARG A 491 11.23 -8.61 -5.25
C ARG A 491 11.40 -9.39 -3.94
N THR A 492 12.25 -8.92 -3.03
CA THR A 492 12.47 -9.56 -1.73
C THR A 492 11.56 -9.02 -0.63
N PHE A 493 10.81 -7.94 -0.90
CA PHE A 493 10.02 -7.27 0.14
C PHE A 493 8.69 -7.99 0.42
N ASN A 494 8.00 -8.47 -0.62
CA ASN A 494 6.69 -9.10 -0.50
C ASN A 494 6.80 -10.62 -0.68
N PRO A 495 7.04 -11.39 0.39
CA PRO A 495 7.07 -12.85 0.32
C PRO A 495 5.69 -13.40 -0.02
N VAL A 496 5.68 -14.65 -0.44
CA VAL A 496 4.47 -15.41 -0.73
C VAL A 496 4.54 -16.76 -0.03
N VAL A 497 3.38 -17.24 0.40
CA VAL A 497 3.18 -18.60 0.93
C VAL A 497 2.41 -19.42 -0.10
N PRO A 498 2.49 -20.77 -0.07
CA PRO A 498 1.67 -21.62 -0.93
C PRO A 498 0.19 -21.25 -0.82
N ALA A 499 -0.55 -21.19 -1.93
CA ALA A 499 -1.97 -20.88 -1.94
C ALA A 499 -2.83 -21.81 -1.05
N PRO A 500 -2.52 -23.12 -0.93
CA PRO A 500 -3.20 -24.02 0.02
C PRO A 500 -3.24 -23.51 1.47
N PHE A 501 -2.25 -22.70 1.89
CA PHE A 501 -2.25 -22.07 3.20
C PHE A 501 -3.50 -21.22 3.49
N VAL A 502 -4.05 -20.58 2.45
CA VAL A 502 -5.23 -19.71 2.57
C VAL A 502 -6.52 -20.48 2.27
N THR A 503 -6.45 -21.51 1.42
CA THR A 503 -7.64 -22.24 0.97
C THR A 503 -7.98 -23.46 1.81
N ASP A 504 -7.01 -24.06 2.48
CA ASP A 504 -7.20 -25.28 3.26
C ASP A 504 -7.58 -24.94 4.70
N ALA A 505 -8.61 -25.61 5.22
CA ALA A 505 -9.09 -25.37 6.57
C ALA A 505 -8.00 -25.72 7.61
N PRO A 506 -7.63 -24.80 8.52
CA PRO A 506 -6.68 -25.10 9.59
C PRO A 506 -7.27 -26.08 10.61
N PRO A 507 -6.43 -26.69 11.48
CA PRO A 507 -6.88 -27.66 12.48
C PRO A 507 -8.03 -27.15 13.38
N ALA A 508 -8.01 -25.87 13.76
CA ALA A 508 -9.09 -25.26 14.53
C ALA A 508 -10.43 -25.34 13.80
N VAL A 509 -10.47 -24.99 12.51
CA VAL A 509 -11.69 -25.06 11.69
C VAL A 509 -12.11 -26.50 11.44
N ALA A 510 -11.16 -27.41 11.21
CA ALA A 510 -11.46 -28.82 10.98
C ALA A 510 -12.13 -29.50 12.20
N ALA A 511 -11.89 -28.99 13.42
CA ALA A 511 -12.48 -29.51 14.66
C ALA A 511 -13.85 -28.87 15.01
N LEU A 512 -14.23 -27.77 14.36
CA LEU A 512 -15.48 -27.05 14.64
C LEU A 512 -16.78 -27.84 14.38
N PRO A 513 -16.88 -28.72 13.36
CA PRO A 513 -18.09 -29.52 13.14
C PRO A 513 -18.46 -30.42 14.33
N ASP A 514 -17.49 -30.81 15.17
CA ASP A 514 -17.73 -31.60 16.39
C ASP A 514 -18.42 -30.76 17.50
N VAL A 515 -18.31 -29.43 17.42
CA VAL A 515 -18.88 -28.49 18.39
C VAL A 515 -20.36 -28.23 18.10
N ALA A 516 -20.65 -27.76 16.89
CA ALA A 516 -21.99 -27.44 16.41
C ALA A 516 -22.02 -27.45 14.87
N PRO A 517 -23.19 -27.67 14.22
CA PRO A 517 -23.29 -27.66 12.76
C PRO A 517 -22.88 -26.35 12.09
N ARG A 518 -23.04 -25.21 12.79
CA ARG A 518 -22.60 -23.88 12.39
C ARG A 518 -22.13 -23.12 13.63
N PRO A 519 -20.88 -23.32 14.07
CA PRO A 519 -20.38 -22.73 15.29
C PRO A 519 -20.03 -21.26 15.06
N ARG A 520 -20.35 -20.43 16.05
CA ARG A 520 -19.80 -19.08 16.17
C ARG A 520 -18.63 -19.11 17.13
N ILE A 521 -17.50 -18.60 16.67
CA ILE A 521 -16.26 -18.61 17.45
C ILE A 521 -15.94 -17.24 18.05
N PHE A 522 -15.12 -17.25 19.09
CA PHE A 522 -14.40 -16.08 19.59
C PHE A 522 -12.93 -16.45 19.78
N ARG A 523 -11.99 -15.53 19.61
CA ARG A 523 -10.57 -15.79 19.90
C ARG A 523 -10.16 -15.08 21.17
N GLN A 524 -9.37 -15.76 22.00
CA GLN A 524 -8.92 -15.22 23.28
C GLN A 524 -7.48 -15.64 23.55
N GLY A 525 -6.67 -14.75 24.13
CA GLY A 525 -5.29 -15.06 24.47
C GLY A 525 -4.43 -15.46 23.26
N VAL A 526 -4.87 -15.11 22.04
CA VAL A 526 -4.09 -15.32 20.82
C VAL A 526 -3.10 -14.16 20.73
N ASP A 527 -1.82 -14.45 20.96
CA ASP A 527 -0.74 -13.51 20.67
C ASP A 527 -0.83 -13.16 19.18
N GLU A 528 -1.26 -11.94 18.87
CA GLU A 528 -1.24 -11.48 17.50
C GLU A 528 0.23 -11.39 17.05
N MET A 529 0.54 -11.93 15.87
CA MET A 529 1.89 -11.96 15.26
C MET A 529 2.43 -10.55 14.89
N TRP A 530 2.12 -9.52 15.65
CA TRP A 530 2.59 -8.16 15.37
C TRP A 530 2.62 -7.27 16.61
N GLU A 531 2.48 -7.81 17.83
CA GLU A 531 2.34 -6.98 19.02
C GLU A 531 3.63 -6.34 19.54
N ARG A 532 3.47 -5.07 19.94
CA ARG A 532 4.43 -4.33 20.76
C ARG A 532 4.14 -4.56 22.24
N GLY A 533 5.14 -5.04 22.96
CA GLY A 533 5.17 -4.84 24.41
C GLY A 533 5.36 -3.35 24.77
N PRO A 534 4.82 -2.87 25.91
CA PRO A 534 4.97 -1.48 26.37
C PRO A 534 6.42 -1.04 26.67
N ALA A 535 7.36 -1.98 26.69
CA ALA A 535 8.75 -1.76 27.07
C ALA A 535 9.73 -2.34 26.03
N GLY A 536 9.74 -1.77 24.82
CA GLY A 536 10.85 -1.95 23.88
C GLY A 536 10.97 -3.34 23.22
N ALA A 537 11.22 -3.32 21.91
CA ALA A 537 11.44 -4.48 21.04
C ALA A 537 10.25 -5.44 20.85
N ARG A 538 10.25 -6.11 19.69
CA ARG A 538 9.34 -7.23 19.39
C ARG A 538 9.49 -8.28 20.49
N THR A 539 8.41 -8.56 21.21
CA THR A 539 8.33 -9.67 22.16
C THR A 539 7.22 -10.65 21.78
N ASP A 540 6.67 -10.57 20.56
CA ASP A 540 5.87 -11.66 20.03
C ASP A 540 6.83 -12.77 19.53
N LEU A 541 6.75 -13.93 20.17
CA LEU A 541 7.60 -15.10 19.91
C LEU A 541 7.49 -15.65 18.47
N VAL A 542 6.62 -15.06 17.64
CA VAL A 542 6.13 -15.60 16.37
C VAL A 542 6.40 -14.68 15.17
N THR A 543 6.95 -13.47 15.37
CA THR A 543 7.21 -12.55 14.24
C THR A 543 8.68 -12.18 14.07
N PRO A 544 9.58 -13.16 13.85
CA PRO A 544 10.80 -12.89 13.09
C PRO A 544 10.41 -12.29 11.72
N GLY A 545 11.32 -11.54 11.10
CA GLY A 545 11.07 -11.01 9.76
C GLY A 545 10.66 -12.14 8.84
N TRP A 546 9.71 -11.89 7.95
CA TRP A 546 9.05 -12.95 7.20
C TRP A 546 9.95 -13.78 6.28
N ARG A 547 11.16 -13.29 5.95
CA ARG A 547 12.13 -14.05 5.17
C ARG A 547 12.64 -15.26 5.95
N GLY A 548 12.42 -16.46 5.41
CA GLY A 548 12.87 -17.71 6.03
C GLY A 548 12.01 -18.17 7.21
N HIS A 549 10.93 -17.45 7.50
CA HIS A 549 9.98 -17.76 8.58
C HIS A 549 8.57 -18.02 8.05
N GLU A 550 8.44 -18.33 6.75
CA GLU A 550 7.15 -18.60 6.10
C GLU A 550 6.37 -19.69 6.85
N ARG A 551 7.06 -20.73 7.35
CA ARG A 551 6.44 -21.80 8.17
C ARG A 551 5.84 -21.31 9.48
N THR A 552 6.40 -20.26 10.09
CA THR A 552 5.89 -19.68 11.34
C THR A 552 4.57 -18.96 11.09
N TYR A 553 4.49 -18.21 9.99
CA TYR A 553 3.22 -17.64 9.52
C TYR A 553 2.25 -18.74 9.08
N GLU A 554 2.75 -19.81 8.46
CA GLU A 554 1.93 -20.98 8.10
C GLU A 554 1.29 -21.64 9.32
N SER A 555 2.05 -21.85 10.40
CA SER A 555 1.53 -22.45 11.62
C SER A 555 0.55 -21.55 12.35
N GLY A 556 0.69 -20.22 12.30
CA GLY A 556 -0.28 -19.38 13.01
C GLY A 556 -1.53 -19.04 12.21
N ALA A 557 -1.76 -19.60 11.00
CA ALA A 557 -3.14 -19.77 10.53
C ALA A 557 -3.96 -20.68 11.44
N TRP A 558 -3.29 -21.56 12.19
CA TRP A 558 -3.98 -22.49 13.07
C TRP A 558 -4.69 -21.79 14.21
N THR A 559 -4.25 -20.57 14.56
CA THR A 559 -4.88 -19.71 15.57
C THR A 559 -6.03 -18.86 15.04
N LEU A 560 -6.34 -18.98 13.73
CA LEU A 560 -7.33 -18.15 13.02
C LEU A 560 -7.09 -16.66 13.23
N PRO A 561 -6.09 -16.04 12.58
CA PRO A 561 -5.89 -14.61 12.72
C PRO A 561 -7.14 -13.82 12.34
N PRO A 562 -7.28 -12.55 12.79
CA PRO A 562 -8.56 -11.84 12.69
C PRO A 562 -9.18 -11.88 11.29
N ASN A 563 -10.48 -12.14 11.24
CA ASN A 563 -11.30 -12.30 10.03
C ASN A 563 -10.98 -13.51 9.14
N SER A 564 -9.84 -14.20 9.30
CA SER A 564 -9.47 -15.33 8.45
C SER A 564 -10.50 -16.47 8.47
N GLN A 565 -11.30 -16.56 9.54
CA GLN A 565 -12.42 -17.50 9.65
C GLN A 565 -13.47 -17.33 8.54
N LEU A 566 -13.57 -16.14 7.95
CA LEU A 566 -14.47 -15.88 6.82
C LEU A 566 -14.13 -16.70 5.58
N LEU A 567 -12.85 -17.05 5.39
CA LEU A 567 -12.40 -17.91 4.28
C LEU A 567 -12.98 -19.32 4.37
N TYR A 568 -13.46 -19.72 5.54
CA TYR A 568 -13.95 -21.06 5.84
C TYR A 568 -15.43 -21.07 6.23
N ASP A 569 -16.17 -19.97 5.99
CA ASP A 569 -17.60 -19.81 6.32
C ASP A 569 -17.91 -20.04 7.82
N VAL A 570 -17.01 -19.60 8.69
CA VAL A 570 -17.18 -19.69 10.16
C VAL A 570 -17.61 -18.33 10.72
N ASP A 571 -18.68 -18.33 11.52
CA ASP A 571 -19.19 -17.13 12.17
C ASP A 571 -18.29 -16.71 13.33
N SER A 572 -18.19 -15.40 13.61
CA SER A 572 -17.41 -14.89 14.75
C SER A 572 -18.10 -13.77 15.51
N GLY A 573 -17.95 -13.78 16.84
CA GLY A 573 -18.40 -12.71 17.74
C GLY A 573 -17.46 -11.49 17.79
N GLU A 574 -16.30 -11.57 17.16
CA GLU A 574 -15.31 -10.50 17.06
C GLU A 574 -14.91 -10.25 15.61
N GLY A 575 -13.98 -9.32 15.38
CA GLY A 575 -13.46 -9.03 14.05
C GLY A 575 -12.39 -7.95 14.08
N PHE A 576 -11.85 -7.65 12.90
CA PHE A 576 -10.85 -6.61 12.71
C PHE A 576 -11.19 -5.73 11.52
N THR A 577 -11.20 -4.41 11.68
CA THR A 577 -11.51 -3.47 10.59
C THR A 577 -11.07 -2.06 10.98
N SER A 578 -10.85 -1.21 9.98
CA SER A 578 -10.60 0.21 10.21
C SER A 578 -11.85 1.00 10.65
N LEU A 579 -13.04 0.43 10.46
CA LEU A 579 -14.36 0.96 10.80
C LEU A 579 -14.99 0.15 11.94
N LEU A 580 -14.40 0.22 13.14
CA LEU A 580 -14.87 -0.51 14.33
C LEU A 580 -16.24 0.01 14.78
N PRO A 581 -17.27 -0.85 14.96
CA PRO A 581 -18.58 -0.43 15.43
C PRO A 581 -18.56 0.06 16.89
N LEU A 582 -19.14 1.23 17.16
CA LEU A 582 -19.20 1.80 18.51
C LEU A 582 -20.02 0.95 19.46
N ASP A 583 -21.19 0.44 19.01
CA ASP A 583 -22.08 -0.36 19.85
C ASP A 583 -21.40 -1.66 20.33
N TRP A 584 -20.59 -2.29 19.46
CA TRP A 584 -19.83 -3.48 19.84
C TRP A 584 -18.74 -3.16 20.87
N LEU A 585 -18.06 -2.00 20.73
CA LEU A 585 -17.05 -1.55 21.70
C LEU A 585 -17.67 -1.26 23.06
N ASP A 586 -18.77 -0.50 23.08
CA ASP A 586 -19.49 -0.16 24.30
C ASP A 586 -19.98 -1.43 25.01
N TRP A 587 -20.50 -2.38 24.22
CA TRP A 587 -20.98 -3.65 24.74
C TRP A 587 -19.85 -4.52 25.33
N MET A 588 -18.67 -4.52 24.71
CA MET A 588 -17.49 -5.19 25.26
C MET A 588 -16.80 -4.40 26.40
N GLY A 589 -17.29 -3.22 26.76
CA GLY A 589 -16.66 -2.36 27.77
C GLY A 589 -15.28 -1.83 27.34
N LEU A 590 -15.06 -1.68 26.03
CA LEU A 590 -13.79 -1.31 25.44
C LEU A 590 -13.71 0.20 25.20
N ALA A 591 -12.52 0.76 25.33
CA ALA A 591 -12.30 2.18 25.04
C ALA A 591 -12.52 2.47 23.55
N ARG A 592 -13.22 3.57 23.24
CA ARG A 592 -13.43 4.10 21.90
C ARG A 592 -12.17 4.77 21.34
N GLN A 593 -11.02 4.11 21.40
CA GLN A 593 -9.77 4.69 20.90
C GLN A 593 -9.61 4.45 19.38
N PRO A 594 -9.45 5.51 18.57
CA PRO A 594 -9.20 5.36 17.14
C PRO A 594 -7.91 4.56 16.89
N GLY A 595 -8.03 3.40 16.23
CA GLY A 595 -6.89 2.58 15.84
C GLY A 595 -6.38 1.60 16.91
N ALA A 596 -7.04 1.49 18.06
CA ALA A 596 -6.86 0.33 18.92
C ALA A 596 -7.59 -0.88 18.31
N THR A 597 -7.00 -2.07 18.40
CA THR A 597 -7.70 -3.34 18.20
C THR A 597 -7.99 -3.89 19.59
N PRO A 598 -9.13 -3.56 20.20
CA PRO A 598 -9.32 -3.87 21.59
C PRO A 598 -9.60 -5.37 21.76
N ARG A 599 -8.95 -5.97 22.76
CA ARG A 599 -8.93 -7.42 22.99
C ARG A 599 -9.48 -7.73 24.38
N PRO A 600 -10.80 -7.83 24.50
CA PRO A 600 -11.40 -8.20 25.76
C PRO A 600 -11.18 -9.70 26.00
N ASP A 601 -10.93 -10.07 27.25
CA ASP A 601 -11.22 -11.42 27.69
C ASP A 601 -12.73 -11.63 27.69
N LEU A 602 -13.17 -12.78 27.20
CA LEU A 602 -14.58 -13.11 27.11
C LEU A 602 -15.09 -13.60 28.47
N SER A 603 -16.03 -12.88 29.08
CA SER A 603 -16.76 -13.40 30.24
C SER A 603 -17.84 -14.41 29.81
N GLU A 604 -18.27 -15.28 30.72
CA GLU A 604 -19.35 -16.25 30.46
C GLU A 604 -20.63 -15.57 29.97
N ALA A 605 -21.03 -14.46 30.61
CA ALA A 605 -22.21 -13.69 30.21
C ALA A 605 -22.09 -13.11 28.79
N GLN A 606 -20.88 -12.70 28.37
CA GLN A 606 -20.63 -12.22 27.01
C GLN A 606 -20.63 -13.38 26.00
N ALA A 607 -20.05 -14.53 26.35
CA ALA A 607 -20.07 -15.73 25.53
C ALA A 607 -21.51 -16.16 25.22
N ASP A 608 -22.36 -16.18 26.24
CA ASP A 608 -23.77 -16.55 26.11
C ASP A 608 -24.57 -15.55 25.25
N LEU A 609 -24.38 -14.25 25.48
CA LEU A 609 -25.11 -13.22 24.74
C LEU A 609 -24.73 -13.21 23.26
N LEU A 610 -23.45 -13.41 22.95
CA LEU A 610 -22.98 -13.55 21.57
C LEU A 610 -23.28 -14.92 20.98
N ALA A 611 -23.86 -15.86 21.73
CA ALA A 611 -24.06 -17.25 21.31
C ALA A 611 -22.76 -17.87 20.77
N ILE A 612 -21.67 -17.73 21.55
CA ILE A 612 -20.37 -18.33 21.24
C ILE A 612 -20.45 -19.83 21.53
N ASP A 613 -20.23 -20.63 20.49
CA ASP A 613 -20.20 -22.08 20.57
C ASP A 613 -18.79 -22.60 20.95
N ALA A 614 -17.74 -21.87 20.54
CA ALA A 614 -16.36 -22.21 20.88
C ALA A 614 -15.42 -21.00 20.98
N VAL A 615 -14.39 -21.12 21.82
CA VAL A 615 -13.27 -20.19 21.88
C VAL A 615 -12.01 -20.84 21.35
N VAL A 616 -11.31 -20.12 20.47
CA VAL A 616 -9.97 -20.51 19.98
C VAL A 616 -8.93 -19.70 20.74
N SER A 617 -7.99 -20.37 21.41
CA SER A 617 -6.96 -19.71 22.22
C SER A 617 -5.57 -20.32 22.01
N THR A 618 -4.53 -19.60 22.44
CA THR A 618 -3.15 -20.10 22.48
C THR A 618 -2.58 -20.08 23.89
N GLY A 619 -1.58 -20.92 24.16
CA GLY A 619 -0.93 -21.05 25.47
C GLY A 619 -1.75 -21.83 26.51
N SER A 620 -3.04 -21.53 26.64
CA SER A 620 -3.98 -22.31 27.46
C SER A 620 -5.42 -22.23 26.93
N GLY A 621 -6.21 -23.28 27.20
CA GLY A 621 -7.65 -23.26 26.95
C GLY A 621 -8.45 -22.59 28.08
N ILE A 622 -9.75 -22.43 27.86
CA ILE A 622 -10.68 -21.93 28.88
C ILE A 622 -11.04 -23.08 29.83
N GLY A 623 -10.82 -22.88 31.13
CA GLY A 623 -11.24 -23.79 32.18
C GLY A 623 -12.51 -23.29 32.89
N GLY A 624 -13.28 -24.20 33.48
CA GLY A 624 -14.51 -23.90 34.23
C GLY A 624 -15.59 -24.96 34.02
N GLU A 625 -16.67 -24.94 34.82
CA GLU A 625 -17.76 -25.93 34.74
C GLU A 625 -18.56 -25.87 33.43
N GLY A 626 -18.47 -24.77 32.66
CA GLY A 626 -19.19 -24.58 31.39
C GLY A 626 -18.37 -24.83 30.11
N TRP A 627 -17.10 -25.23 30.22
CA TRP A 627 -16.19 -25.32 29.07
C TRP A 627 -15.50 -26.68 28.96
N GLU A 628 -15.51 -27.25 27.76
CA GLU A 628 -14.73 -28.45 27.41
C GLU A 628 -13.59 -28.05 26.47
N THR A 629 -12.36 -28.12 26.97
CA THR A 629 -11.17 -27.76 26.19
C THR A 629 -10.53 -28.97 25.53
N ARG A 630 -10.25 -28.85 24.23
CA ARG A 630 -9.45 -29.78 23.43
C ARG A 630 -8.18 -29.11 22.93
N ALA A 631 -7.03 -29.72 23.19
CA ALA A 631 -5.77 -29.29 22.59
C ALA A 631 -5.70 -29.71 21.11
N LEU A 632 -5.22 -28.79 20.27
CA LEU A 632 -4.98 -28.98 18.84
C LEU A 632 -3.47 -28.82 18.55
N PRO A 633 -3.00 -29.21 17.35
CA PRO A 633 -1.62 -28.95 16.95
C PRO A 633 -1.24 -27.47 17.06
N GLY A 634 0.02 -27.19 17.37
CA GLY A 634 0.61 -25.84 17.32
C GLY A 634 0.26 -24.91 18.48
N ASP A 635 0.10 -25.46 19.70
CA ASP A 635 -0.26 -24.71 20.91
C ASP A 635 -1.60 -23.95 20.79
N VAL A 636 -2.52 -24.54 20.04
CA VAL A 636 -3.89 -24.03 19.86
C VAL A 636 -4.84 -24.87 20.69
N TYR A 637 -5.79 -24.22 21.35
CA TYR A 637 -6.84 -24.86 22.14
C TYR A 637 -8.20 -24.45 21.59
N LEU A 638 -9.10 -25.42 21.48
CA LEU A 638 -10.49 -25.21 21.15
C LEU A 638 -11.33 -25.51 22.40
N SER A 639 -11.91 -24.47 22.97
CA SER A 639 -12.74 -24.55 24.17
C SER A 639 -14.20 -24.49 23.77
N ARG A 640 -14.94 -25.59 23.88
CA ARG A 640 -16.37 -25.68 23.56
C ARG A 640 -17.20 -25.16 24.73
N ASN A 641 -18.18 -24.30 24.42
CA ASN A 641 -19.22 -23.93 25.38
C ASN A 641 -20.21 -25.10 25.51
N LEU A 642 -20.41 -25.60 26.74
CA LEU A 642 -21.29 -26.74 27.03
C LEU A 642 -22.77 -26.33 27.18
N ASP A 643 -23.06 -25.05 27.46
CA ASP A 643 -24.42 -24.53 27.61
C ASP A 643 -24.66 -23.24 26.81
N PRO A 644 -24.48 -23.26 25.46
CA PRO A 644 -24.67 -22.06 24.67
C PRO A 644 -26.14 -21.65 24.67
N LEU A 645 -26.44 -20.47 25.23
CA LEU A 645 -27.81 -19.94 25.22
C LEU A 645 -28.27 -19.68 23.76
N PRO A 646 -29.40 -20.25 23.31
CA PRO A 646 -29.89 -20.06 21.94
C PRO A 646 -30.51 -18.68 21.68
N ARG A 647 -30.31 -17.71 22.58
CA ARG A 647 -31.22 -16.58 22.78
C ARG A 647 -31.15 -15.53 21.68
N VAL A 648 -30.04 -15.37 20.94
CA VAL A 648 -29.99 -14.40 19.84
C VAL A 648 -28.94 -14.74 18.75
N ARG A 649 -29.32 -15.54 17.72
CA ARG A 649 -28.58 -15.53 16.43
C ARG A 649 -29.11 -14.38 15.57
N LEU A 650 -28.63 -13.16 15.80
CA LEU A 650 -29.08 -11.94 15.10
C LEU A 650 -28.92 -11.97 13.57
N ALA A 651 -28.04 -12.82 13.03
CA ALA A 651 -27.87 -13.00 11.60
C ALA A 651 -27.48 -14.45 11.29
N ARG A 652 -28.23 -15.11 10.41
CA ARG A 652 -27.83 -16.39 9.82
C ARG A 652 -27.10 -16.12 8.51
N SER A 653 -26.02 -16.86 8.23
CA SER A 653 -25.33 -16.76 6.95
C SER A 653 -26.26 -17.10 5.78
N TRP A 654 -26.15 -16.33 4.69
CA TRP A 654 -27.04 -16.35 3.54
C TRP A 654 -27.11 -17.71 2.82
N ARG A 655 -26.19 -18.65 3.10
CA ARG A 655 -26.13 -20.00 2.52
C ARG A 655 -27.20 -20.96 3.07
N THR A 656 -28.44 -20.52 3.21
CA THR A 656 -29.57 -21.42 3.45
C THR A 656 -30.35 -21.62 2.16
N GLN A 657 -30.27 -22.82 1.57
CA GLN A 657 -31.36 -23.40 0.80
C GLN A 657 -31.60 -24.83 1.28
N PRO A 658 -32.84 -25.34 1.10
CA PRO A 658 -34.09 -24.86 1.66
C PRO A 658 -34.41 -25.63 2.95
N LEU A 659 -35.43 -25.20 3.70
CA LEU A 659 -36.10 -26.11 4.64
C LEU A 659 -36.59 -27.31 3.83
N ALA A 660 -36.04 -28.49 4.11
CA ALA A 660 -36.59 -29.76 3.67
C ALA A 660 -37.83 -30.11 4.51
#